data_AF-A0A4P9YF42-F1
#
_entry.id   AF-A0A4P9YF42-F1
#
_cell.length_a   1.000
_cell.length_b   1.000
_cell.length_c   1.000
_cell.angle_alpha   90.00
_cell.angle_beta   90.00
_cell.angle_gamma   90.00
#
_symmetry.space_group_name_H-M   'P 1'
#
loop_
_entity.id
_entity.type
_entity.pdbx_description
1 polymer ?
#
loop_
_entity_poly.entity_id
_entity_poly.type
_entity_poly.pdbx_seq_one_letter_code
_entity_poly.pdbx_strand_id
1 'polypeptide(L)'
;KFEIKQGIEQSVIDKLDASLKRNTGFIKKCKSIQEDNRLLLVQEFQQLKLSKYLSEVSSAIFENKFKNSQDVLAAAHIITLMHHRYKEFYAMIREGFLKVFSSFGDSTMIVKQRSFLRLFAELVIIGTEKNTKSLLQLLKKMTTNDEKEFLYLTTIVTFVKHYGNEVLPCVEKIESCLSDETRAEIFNCVNQYFDKVCACLVSSQKALFKMERYNNDFIHTKGELTEKMKANHEELVKKVDKLQTNGQILAEGLKRELPVVKEAEEQSKVVPIISENQPLKEQKEDLDSIFEDEDARIFYEKLLDLKLAVPSSLLGQSEEEINSDEMKPETTSIDEFIEKLPSLVNRDLIDQAAVNFCYLNSKSNRSKLVKAIINVPRTRLDLLPYYSRLIATLNPYFPEIGQEIITYLDDTSRGIMRKNHPNILETKIKIVRFQGELIKFKILPTYAAFNDLKYLLDDFVGINVDVVANLIEVCGRYLCLKQETSEKFNSLLDIMMKKKQSGHFDNRQTMLIDNSFFLCHPPERNVYKLKEKDPLQLYLFKLFYHDLSESTASSVLKKLLMFPPEYYNQIKKKFLKIWKFKYSNIEALASLAAGFAQHYTDFGVWLIDAFFEQIIMDLESNNFKNNQKRVACMKYLGELYNYQLIDAEVILTCLSFVICFGHQNGLPVKDSLCQFESPNDLFRIRLCCTLLQTCGIYLEGPGIRKKLDAFLIFLQYYCFTKSQISMDVEFLLQDVLQEIRPNSKLISSHEEAIQALISLQSSNNNSPRQSIAFQKSEPSPSNPLKHKKDDESEEENEEDFEKLFSQMMNDSSDKRDRKSQFDAPVPRVKASKDSSNGNLSFSLMTKKGTRQQTRKILVPMDSSLAKEAIKHQEKERKEQMEMKKLVLNSQQHDDSNNESGKTLFANLNKSNIYE
;
A
#
# COMPACT_ATOMS: atom_id res chain seq x y z
N LYS A 1 -17.61 35.94 32.66
CA LYS A 1 -18.26 37.00 33.47
C LYS A 1 -17.78 36.89 34.91
N PHE A 2 -16.69 37.57 35.27
CA PHE A 2 -16.25 37.70 36.66
C PHE A 2 -16.82 39.01 37.21
N GLU A 3 -17.59 38.96 38.30
CA GLU A 3 -18.02 40.18 39.00
C GLU A 3 -16.80 40.82 39.69
N ILE A 4 -16.20 41.82 39.03
CA ILE A 4 -15.10 42.60 39.58
C ILE A 4 -15.72 43.86 40.21
N LYS A 5 -15.70 43.92 41.56
CA LYS A 5 -16.15 45.10 42.31
C LYS A 5 -15.36 46.35 41.88
N GLN A 6 -16.08 47.45 41.71
CA GLN A 6 -15.56 48.77 41.30
C GLN A 6 -14.38 49.23 42.17
N GLY A 7 -13.52 50.07 41.56
CA GLY A 7 -12.22 50.50 42.05
C GLY A 7 -12.17 50.83 43.54
N ILE A 8 -11.13 50.32 44.20
CA ILE A 8 -10.88 50.49 45.63
C ILE A 8 -10.40 51.93 45.87
N GLU A 9 -10.97 52.62 46.86
CA GLU A 9 -10.52 53.97 47.26
C GLU A 9 -9.05 53.98 47.71
N GLN A 10 -8.33 55.06 47.41
CA GLN A 10 -6.93 55.25 47.78
C GLN A 10 -6.69 55.09 49.29
N SER A 11 -7.66 55.50 50.11
CA SER A 11 -7.71 55.37 51.57
C SER A 11 -7.60 53.91 52.07
N VAL A 12 -8.11 52.96 51.29
CA VAL A 12 -8.07 51.52 51.59
C VAL A 12 -6.74 50.92 51.12
N ILE A 13 -6.21 51.37 49.98
CA ILE A 13 -4.91 50.94 49.45
C ILE A 13 -3.78 51.32 50.41
N ASP A 14 -3.87 52.48 51.07
CA ASP A 14 -2.86 52.94 52.02
C ASP A 14 -2.79 52.11 53.32
N LYS A 15 -3.83 51.34 53.64
CA LYS A 15 -3.88 50.44 54.80
C LYS A 15 -3.34 49.03 54.51
N LEU A 16 -3.00 48.73 53.26
CA LEU A 16 -2.48 47.43 52.85
C LEU A 16 -1.00 47.26 53.20
N ASP A 17 -0.55 46.01 53.29
CA ASP A 17 0.79 45.67 53.72
C ASP A 17 1.84 46.06 52.65
N ALA A 18 2.73 46.98 53.02
CA ALA A 18 3.83 47.48 52.19
C ALA A 18 5.19 46.84 52.53
N SER A 19 5.21 45.75 53.32
CA SER A 19 6.45 45.11 53.74
C SER A 19 7.24 44.54 52.55
N LEU A 20 8.54 44.84 52.51
CA LEU A 20 9.44 44.38 51.45
C LEU A 20 9.42 42.85 51.30
N LYS A 21 9.41 42.12 52.42
CA LYS A 21 9.42 40.65 52.45
C LYS A 21 8.21 40.04 51.74
N ARG A 22 7.00 40.56 51.99
CA ARG A 22 5.78 40.02 51.38
C ARG A 22 5.63 40.46 49.93
N ASN A 23 5.97 41.71 49.60
CA ASN A 23 5.94 42.20 48.21
C ASN A 23 6.96 41.45 47.32
N THR A 24 8.19 41.24 47.79
CA THR A 24 9.18 40.43 47.05
C THR A 24 8.79 38.95 46.95
N GLY A 25 8.13 38.40 47.98
CA GLY A 25 7.54 37.05 47.94
C GLY A 25 6.48 36.92 46.85
N PHE A 26 5.58 37.89 46.73
CA PHE A 26 4.56 37.94 45.69
C PHE A 26 5.17 38.04 44.28
N ILE A 27 6.17 38.92 44.08
CA ILE A 27 6.88 39.06 42.79
C ILE A 27 7.52 37.72 42.37
N LYS A 28 8.14 36.98 43.31
CA LYS A 28 8.70 35.66 43.01
C LYS A 28 7.65 34.66 42.55
N LYS A 29 6.46 34.66 43.17
CA LYS A 29 5.36 33.80 42.74
C LYS A 29 4.80 34.20 41.38
N CYS A 30 4.79 35.51 41.06
CA CYS A 30 4.38 36.01 39.76
C CYS A 30 5.29 35.57 38.59
N LYS A 31 6.50 35.05 38.86
CA LYS A 31 7.37 34.47 37.82
C LYS A 31 6.92 33.09 37.32
N SER A 32 6.00 32.44 38.04
CA SER A 32 5.48 31.10 37.71
C SER A 32 4.00 31.00 38.06
N ILE A 33 3.18 31.80 37.38
CA ILE A 33 1.73 31.78 37.48
C ILE A 33 1.20 30.47 36.90
N GLN A 34 0.42 29.75 37.69
CA GLN A 34 -0.23 28.50 37.32
C GLN A 34 -1.69 28.54 37.78
N GLU A 35 -2.57 27.80 37.13
CA GLU A 35 -3.99 27.79 37.55
C GLU A 35 -4.15 27.35 39.03
N ASP A 36 -3.37 26.37 39.48
CA ASP A 36 -3.39 25.86 40.87
C ASP A 36 -3.04 26.94 41.91
N ASN A 37 -2.19 27.89 41.56
CA ASN A 37 -1.76 28.96 42.47
C ASN A 37 -2.56 30.26 42.30
N ARG A 38 -3.50 30.31 41.36
CA ARG A 38 -4.29 31.51 41.03
C ARG A 38 -5.03 32.06 42.25
N LEU A 39 -5.79 31.23 42.97
CA LEU A 39 -6.60 31.68 44.10
C LEU A 39 -5.73 32.23 45.24
N LEU A 40 -4.58 31.61 45.50
CA LEU A 40 -3.61 32.08 46.49
C LEU A 40 -3.01 33.43 46.09
N LEU A 41 -2.63 33.59 44.82
CA LEU A 41 -2.12 34.87 44.30
C LEU A 41 -3.17 35.98 44.40
N VAL A 42 -4.45 35.69 44.13
CA VAL A 42 -5.54 36.66 44.29
C VAL A 42 -5.70 37.08 45.75
N GLN A 43 -5.68 36.13 46.70
CA GLN A 43 -5.78 36.42 48.13
C GLN A 43 -4.59 37.24 48.63
N GLU A 44 -3.37 36.91 48.22
CA GLU A 44 -2.17 37.69 48.58
C GLU A 44 -2.23 39.10 47.97
N PHE A 45 -2.62 39.22 46.70
CA PHE A 45 -2.79 40.52 46.05
C PHE A 45 -3.79 41.41 46.79
N GLN A 46 -4.88 40.85 47.33
CA GLN A 46 -5.87 41.62 48.10
C GLN A 46 -5.29 42.29 49.36
N GLN A 47 -4.20 41.75 49.91
CA GLN A 47 -3.60 42.21 51.17
C GLN A 47 -2.38 43.14 50.99
N LEU A 48 -1.85 43.27 49.77
CA LEU A 48 -0.57 43.93 49.50
C LEU A 48 -0.69 45.30 48.82
N LYS A 49 0.20 46.23 49.20
CA LYS A 49 0.41 47.52 48.55
C LYS A 49 1.60 47.46 47.58
N LEU A 50 1.31 47.25 46.28
CA LEU A 50 2.32 47.04 45.23
C LEU A 50 2.73 48.29 44.44
N SER A 51 2.30 49.50 44.86
CA SER A 51 2.50 50.75 44.10
C SER A 51 3.96 51.03 43.70
N LYS A 52 4.94 50.60 44.50
CA LYS A 52 6.38 50.79 44.23
C LYS A 52 7.02 49.64 43.42
N TYR A 53 6.29 48.55 43.19
CA TYR A 53 6.80 47.30 42.63
C TYR A 53 6.15 46.91 41.29
N LEU A 54 5.42 47.84 40.66
CA LEU A 54 4.63 47.56 39.45
C LEU A 54 5.51 47.13 38.27
N SER A 55 6.71 47.71 38.13
CA SER A 55 7.65 47.37 37.07
C SER A 55 8.21 45.95 37.23
N GLU A 56 8.57 45.58 38.46
CA GLU A 56 9.09 44.26 38.81
C GLU A 56 8.03 43.17 38.65
N VAL A 57 6.77 43.46 39.00
CA VAL A 57 5.65 42.56 38.75
C VAL A 57 5.41 42.38 37.25
N SER A 58 5.46 43.47 36.46
CA SER A 58 5.36 43.39 34.99
C SER A 58 6.47 42.50 34.41
N SER A 59 7.73 42.73 34.81
CA SER A 59 8.85 41.90 34.38
C SER A 59 8.67 40.43 34.75
N ALA A 60 8.22 40.15 35.98
CA ALA A 60 7.95 38.79 36.45
C ALA A 60 6.88 38.09 35.59
N ILE A 61 5.82 38.79 35.19
CA ILE A 61 4.79 38.23 34.31
C ILE A 61 5.39 37.83 32.95
N PHE A 62 6.23 38.67 32.34
CA PHE A 62 6.84 38.38 31.04
C PHE A 62 8.00 37.36 31.10
N GLU A 63 8.45 36.97 32.29
CA GLU A 63 9.38 35.85 32.50
C GLU A 63 8.68 34.47 32.53
N ASN A 64 7.34 34.44 32.58
CA ASN A 64 6.58 33.19 32.67
C ASN A 64 6.73 32.30 31.44
N LYS A 65 6.68 30.98 31.70
CA LYS A 65 6.54 29.92 30.70
C LYS A 65 5.24 29.16 30.97
N PHE A 66 4.15 29.66 30.38
CA PHE A 66 2.82 29.03 30.50
C PHE A 66 2.83 27.63 29.89
N LYS A 67 2.44 26.61 30.66
CA LYS A 67 2.47 25.20 30.22
C LYS A 67 1.20 24.82 29.46
N ASN A 68 0.07 25.35 29.89
CA ASN A 68 -1.27 25.00 29.40
C ASN A 68 -2.18 26.23 29.37
N SER A 69 -3.33 26.11 28.70
CA SER A 69 -4.23 27.24 28.45
C SER A 69 -4.81 27.84 29.74
N GLN A 70 -4.97 27.05 30.80
CA GLN A 70 -5.47 27.52 32.09
C GLN A 70 -4.49 28.48 32.77
N ASP A 71 -3.17 28.26 32.66
CA ASP A 71 -2.18 29.20 33.20
C ASP A 71 -2.26 30.59 32.53
N VAL A 72 -2.60 30.62 31.24
CA VAL A 72 -2.82 31.88 30.49
C VAL A 72 -4.03 32.62 31.04
N LEU A 73 -5.13 31.91 31.32
CA LEU A 73 -6.33 32.49 31.94
C LEU A 73 -6.04 33.00 33.36
N ALA A 74 -5.25 32.26 34.15
CA ALA A 74 -4.81 32.69 35.47
C ALA A 74 -4.00 33.99 35.41
N ALA A 75 -3.07 34.09 34.46
CA ALA A 75 -2.29 35.31 34.22
C ALA A 75 -3.17 36.47 33.76
N ALA A 76 -4.13 36.23 32.85
CA ALA A 76 -5.09 37.25 32.41
C ALA A 76 -5.92 37.78 33.58
N HIS A 77 -6.36 36.92 34.49
CA HIS A 77 -7.10 37.30 35.69
C HIS A 77 -6.25 38.19 36.62
N ILE A 78 -5.00 37.80 36.90
CA ILE A 78 -4.10 38.60 37.74
C ILE A 78 -3.80 39.96 37.10
N ILE A 79 -3.50 40.01 35.80
CA ILE A 79 -3.26 41.27 35.07
C ILE A 79 -4.49 42.18 35.14
N THR A 80 -5.68 41.60 34.96
CA THR A 80 -6.94 42.33 35.00
C THR A 80 -7.18 42.91 36.40
N LEU A 81 -7.00 42.14 37.47
CA LEU A 81 -7.12 42.62 38.86
C LEU A 81 -6.11 43.73 39.18
N MET A 82 -4.86 43.57 38.74
CA MET A 82 -3.82 44.58 38.89
C MET A 82 -4.18 45.87 38.17
N HIS A 83 -4.69 45.79 36.94
CA HIS A 83 -5.12 46.96 36.16
C HIS A 83 -6.29 47.71 36.82
N HIS A 84 -7.25 46.98 37.38
CA HIS A 84 -8.40 47.58 38.09
C HIS A 84 -7.97 48.37 39.33
N ARG A 85 -6.92 47.94 40.03
CA ARG A 85 -6.36 48.66 41.19
C ARG A 85 -5.37 49.77 40.78
N TYR A 86 -4.50 49.50 39.82
CA TYR A 86 -3.41 50.36 39.40
C TYR A 86 -3.54 50.65 37.90
N LYS A 87 -4.16 51.77 37.54
CA LYS A 87 -4.41 52.12 36.12
C LYS A 87 -3.13 52.19 35.28
N GLU A 88 -2.04 52.68 35.87
CA GLU A 88 -0.72 52.82 35.23
C GLU A 88 -0.05 51.48 34.90
N PHE A 89 -0.42 50.39 35.59
CA PHE A 89 0.19 49.08 35.41
C PHE A 89 0.06 48.54 33.98
N TYR A 90 -1.08 48.82 33.33
CA TYR A 90 -1.34 48.29 32.00
C TYR A 90 -0.46 48.92 30.90
N ALA A 91 0.04 50.15 31.11
CA ALA A 91 1.03 50.74 30.21
C ALA A 91 2.32 49.91 30.19
N MET A 92 2.76 49.41 31.35
CA MET A 92 3.93 48.53 31.48
C MET A 92 3.68 47.17 30.82
N ILE A 93 2.45 46.64 30.92
CA ILE A 93 2.07 45.40 30.26
C ILE A 93 2.12 45.53 28.73
N ARG A 94 1.64 46.65 28.17
CA ARG A 94 1.73 46.94 26.73
C ARG A 94 3.18 47.02 26.24
N GLU A 95 4.07 47.67 26.99
CA GLU A 95 5.50 47.72 26.66
C GLU A 95 6.11 46.31 26.65
N GLY A 96 5.73 45.44 27.60
CA GLY A 96 6.14 44.04 27.62
C GLY A 96 5.69 43.26 26.38
N PHE A 97 4.44 43.44 25.93
CA PHE A 97 3.97 42.82 24.69
C PHE A 97 4.73 43.32 23.46
N LEU A 98 5.02 44.63 23.37
CA LEU A 98 5.83 45.19 22.29
C LEU A 98 7.24 44.56 22.24
N LYS A 99 7.86 44.30 23.40
CA LYS A 99 9.15 43.59 23.48
C LYS A 99 9.05 42.12 23.05
N VAL A 100 7.96 41.42 23.38
CA VAL A 100 7.77 40.02 22.95
C VAL A 100 7.57 39.91 21.43
N PHE A 101 6.88 40.90 20.84
CA PHE A 101 6.55 40.95 19.43
C PHE A 101 7.44 41.89 18.61
N SER A 102 8.61 42.31 19.11
CA SER A 102 9.54 43.17 18.33
C SER A 102 10.37 42.37 17.32
N SER A 103 10.69 41.11 17.64
CA SER A 103 11.58 40.26 16.87
C SER A 103 10.80 39.13 16.17
N PHE A 104 10.17 39.45 15.03
CA PHE A 104 9.53 38.45 14.20
C PHE A 104 10.59 37.68 13.39
N GLY A 105 10.53 36.35 13.40
CA GLY A 105 11.41 35.45 12.63
C GLY A 105 12.40 34.66 13.48
N ASP A 106 12.53 34.98 14.77
CA ASP A 106 13.37 34.23 15.70
C ASP A 106 12.66 32.95 16.19
N SER A 107 13.19 31.80 15.78
CA SER A 107 12.63 30.48 16.12
C SER A 107 12.58 30.21 17.63
N THR A 108 13.48 30.82 18.40
CA THR A 108 13.55 30.64 19.85
C THR A 108 12.39 31.33 20.58
N MET A 109 11.80 32.35 19.96
CA MET A 109 10.75 33.17 20.56
C MET A 109 9.33 32.72 20.23
N ILE A 110 9.14 31.81 19.27
CA ILE A 110 7.80 31.40 18.78
C ILE A 110 6.95 30.82 19.91
N VAL A 111 7.53 29.95 20.74
CA VAL A 111 6.80 29.31 21.85
C VAL A 111 6.29 30.36 22.83
N LYS A 112 7.13 31.38 23.11
CA LYS A 112 6.76 32.51 23.95
C LYS A 112 5.70 33.37 23.26
N GLN A 113 5.92 33.79 22.03
CA GLN A 113 4.97 34.58 21.24
C GLN A 113 3.61 33.90 21.11
N ARG A 114 3.55 32.57 21.01
CA ARG A 114 2.31 31.79 20.99
C ARG A 114 1.51 31.93 22.28
N SER A 115 2.14 31.70 23.43
CA SER A 115 1.45 31.81 24.72
C SER A 115 1.05 33.26 25.04
N PHE A 116 1.89 34.23 24.67
CA PHE A 116 1.59 35.64 24.87
C PHE A 116 0.60 36.20 23.85
N LEU A 117 0.47 35.63 22.64
CA LEU A 117 -0.61 35.98 21.70
C LEU A 117 -1.96 35.57 22.27
N ARG A 118 -2.04 34.38 22.88
CA ARG A 118 -3.24 33.94 23.60
C ARG A 118 -3.58 34.85 24.76
N LEU A 119 -2.59 35.17 25.61
CA LEU A 119 -2.78 36.10 26.71
C LEU A 119 -3.28 37.46 26.23
N PHE A 120 -2.72 37.96 25.13
CA PHE A 120 -3.14 39.23 24.53
C PHE A 120 -4.59 39.16 24.00
N ALA A 121 -4.95 38.08 23.31
CA ALA A 121 -6.30 37.85 22.83
C ALA A 121 -7.31 37.79 24.00
N GLU A 122 -6.98 37.07 25.07
CA GLU A 122 -7.80 37.00 26.29
C GLU A 122 -8.04 38.39 26.91
N LEU A 123 -7.00 39.22 27.01
CA LEU A 123 -7.13 40.57 27.55
C LEU A 123 -7.98 41.50 26.68
N VAL A 124 -7.99 41.29 25.35
CA VAL A 124 -8.88 41.98 24.42
C VAL A 124 -10.33 41.54 24.61
N ILE A 125 -10.57 40.24 24.74
CA ILE A 125 -11.90 39.66 24.95
C ILE A 125 -12.50 40.10 26.29
N ILE A 126 -11.71 40.08 27.36
CA ILE A 126 -12.12 40.56 28.69
C ILE A 126 -12.38 42.08 28.70
N GLY A 127 -11.84 42.83 27.73
CA GLY A 127 -11.99 44.29 27.63
C GLY A 127 -10.95 45.08 28.43
N THR A 128 -9.91 44.42 28.96
CA THR A 128 -8.76 45.07 29.60
C THR A 128 -7.94 45.83 28.55
N GLU A 129 -7.73 45.24 27.36
CA GLU A 129 -7.19 45.96 26.21
C GLU A 129 -8.31 46.60 25.39
N LYS A 130 -8.38 47.93 25.38
CA LYS A 130 -9.40 48.66 24.61
C LYS A 130 -9.08 48.78 23.13
N ASN A 131 -7.81 48.68 22.73
CA ASN A 131 -7.42 48.81 21.33
C ASN A 131 -7.46 47.46 20.61
N THR A 132 -8.64 47.10 20.11
CA THR A 132 -8.89 45.85 19.37
C THR A 132 -8.09 45.76 18.06
N LYS A 133 -7.74 46.90 17.44
CA LYS A 133 -6.94 46.94 16.20
C LYS A 133 -5.50 46.42 16.38
N SER A 134 -4.97 46.47 17.60
CA SER A 134 -3.63 45.94 17.91
C SER A 134 -3.53 44.43 17.68
N LEU A 135 -4.58 43.67 18.00
CA LEU A 135 -4.63 42.22 17.78
C LEU A 135 -4.61 41.89 16.28
N LEU A 136 -5.39 42.63 15.50
CA LEU A 136 -5.43 42.50 14.05
C LEU A 136 -4.08 42.83 13.41
N GLN A 137 -3.41 43.91 13.83
CA GLN A 137 -2.08 44.26 13.32
C GLN A 137 -1.05 43.17 13.61
N LEU A 138 -1.13 42.55 14.78
CA LEU A 138 -0.25 41.45 15.18
C LEU A 138 -0.47 40.20 14.34
N LEU A 139 -1.73 39.80 14.13
CA LEU A 139 -2.11 38.67 13.27
C LEU A 139 -1.73 38.91 11.80
N LYS A 140 -1.95 40.12 11.27
CA LYS A 140 -1.50 40.51 9.92
C LYS A 140 0.02 40.34 9.79
N LYS A 141 0.82 40.86 10.73
CA LYS A 141 2.30 40.69 10.71
C LYS A 141 2.75 39.23 10.74
N MET A 142 2.12 38.39 11.57
CA MET A 142 2.48 36.96 11.65
C MET A 142 2.10 36.19 10.37
N THR A 143 0.97 36.52 9.74
CA THR A 143 0.47 35.82 8.55
C THR A 143 1.08 36.32 7.24
N THR A 144 1.47 37.60 7.15
CA THR A 144 2.14 38.14 5.95
C THR A 144 3.59 37.68 5.84
N ASN A 145 4.29 37.54 6.97
CA ASN A 145 5.72 37.21 7.00
C ASN A 145 6.00 35.70 6.87
N ASP A 146 4.96 34.86 6.75
CA ASP A 146 5.05 33.41 6.90
C ASP A 146 4.67 32.68 5.61
N GLU A 147 5.56 32.70 4.63
CA GLU A 147 5.25 32.27 3.25
C GLU A 147 5.73 30.86 2.87
N LYS A 148 6.82 30.32 3.47
CA LYS A 148 7.43 29.05 3.02
C LYS A 148 7.58 27.97 4.10
N GLU A 149 7.92 28.36 5.33
CA GLU A 149 8.19 27.41 6.43
C GLU A 149 7.04 27.29 7.44
N PHE A 150 6.03 28.16 7.34
CA PHE A 150 4.85 28.12 8.22
C PHE A 150 5.25 28.11 9.70
N LEU A 151 6.16 29.03 10.05
CA LEU A 151 6.78 29.18 11.36
C LEU A 151 5.75 29.53 12.44
N TYR A 152 4.75 30.34 12.07
CA TYR A 152 3.68 30.80 12.96
C TYR A 152 2.41 29.97 12.84
N LEU A 153 2.37 28.93 11.99
CA LEU A 153 1.16 28.13 11.76
C LEU A 153 0.57 27.58 13.04
N THR A 154 1.38 26.95 13.89
CA THR A 154 0.90 26.44 15.19
C THR A 154 0.42 27.57 16.09
N THR A 155 0.99 28.77 16.00
CA THR A 155 0.56 29.96 16.75
C THR A 155 -0.82 30.45 16.30
N ILE A 156 -1.06 30.51 14.98
CA ILE A 156 -2.36 30.90 14.42
C ILE A 156 -3.43 29.83 14.70
N VAL A 157 -3.10 28.55 14.52
CA VAL A 157 -3.99 27.42 14.83
C VAL A 157 -4.42 27.43 16.29
N THR A 158 -3.46 27.65 17.21
CA THR A 158 -3.74 27.68 18.64
C THR A 158 -4.54 28.91 19.07
N PHE A 159 -4.49 30.01 18.30
CA PHE A 159 -5.36 31.17 18.45
C PHE A 159 -6.79 30.85 17.95
N VAL A 160 -6.94 30.34 16.72
CA VAL A 160 -8.24 29.97 16.13
C VAL A 160 -8.97 28.92 16.97
N LYS A 161 -8.25 27.90 17.47
CA LYS A 161 -8.84 26.84 18.31
C LYS A 161 -9.48 27.36 19.60
N HIS A 162 -8.93 28.41 20.21
CA HIS A 162 -9.41 28.93 21.50
C HIS A 162 -10.34 30.13 21.35
N TYR A 163 -10.08 30.97 20.37
CA TYR A 163 -10.74 32.26 20.22
C TYR A 163 -11.56 32.37 18.92
N GLY A 164 -11.55 31.34 18.07
CA GLY A 164 -12.27 31.34 16.80
C GLY A 164 -13.76 31.61 16.97
N ASN A 165 -14.39 31.04 17.98
CA ASN A 165 -15.83 31.22 18.23
C ASN A 165 -16.19 32.67 18.63
N GLU A 166 -15.28 33.39 19.28
CA GLU A 166 -15.51 34.76 19.78
C GLU A 166 -15.00 35.83 18.80
N VAL A 167 -14.02 35.48 17.97
CA VAL A 167 -13.27 36.40 17.11
C VAL A 167 -13.52 36.18 15.61
N LEU A 168 -14.19 35.10 15.21
CA LEU A 168 -14.58 34.87 13.82
C LEU A 168 -16.11 35.00 13.67
N PRO A 169 -16.61 35.59 12.57
CA PRO A 169 -18.03 35.88 12.36
C PRO A 169 -18.89 34.63 12.08
N CYS A 170 -18.29 33.43 12.07
CA CYS A 170 -18.93 32.19 11.62
C CYS A 170 -19.75 31.46 12.68
N VAL A 171 -19.84 31.95 13.93
CA VAL A 171 -20.56 31.30 15.04
C VAL A 171 -21.63 32.25 15.57
N GLU A 172 -22.74 31.70 16.10
CA GLU A 172 -23.90 32.43 16.62
C GLU A 172 -23.49 33.63 17.50
N LYS A 173 -24.27 34.72 17.44
CA LYS A 173 -23.99 36.01 18.08
C LYS A 173 -23.72 35.87 19.59
N ILE A 174 -22.47 35.67 19.95
CA ILE A 174 -21.98 35.89 21.31
C ILE A 174 -21.80 37.41 21.47
N GLU A 175 -22.26 37.98 22.59
CA GLU A 175 -21.96 39.35 23.01
C GLU A 175 -20.44 39.55 23.13
N SER A 176 -19.75 39.85 22.03
CA SER A 176 -18.30 40.01 22.00
C SER A 176 -17.91 41.49 22.09
N CYS A 177 -16.80 41.78 22.76
CA CYS A 177 -16.22 43.13 22.87
C CYS A 177 -15.57 43.66 21.57
N LEU A 178 -15.52 42.86 20.49
CA LEU A 178 -14.93 43.22 19.20
C LEU A 178 -15.97 43.89 18.28
N SER A 179 -15.56 44.96 17.58
CA SER A 179 -16.39 45.53 16.51
C SER A 179 -16.54 44.56 15.34
N ASP A 180 -17.70 44.55 14.70
CA ASP A 180 -17.98 43.67 13.56
C ASP A 180 -16.99 43.89 12.40
N GLU A 181 -16.54 45.13 12.20
CA GLU A 181 -15.48 45.49 11.24
C GLU A 181 -14.16 44.77 11.55
N THR A 182 -13.71 44.80 12.82
CA THR A 182 -12.47 44.15 13.22
C THR A 182 -12.58 42.63 13.09
N ARG A 183 -13.74 42.06 13.40
CA ARG A 183 -14.02 40.62 13.27
C ARG A 183 -13.92 40.16 11.81
N ALA A 184 -14.49 40.93 10.88
CA ALA A 184 -14.41 40.67 9.46
C ALA A 184 -12.96 40.76 8.93
N GLU A 185 -12.18 41.74 9.39
CA GLU A 185 -10.77 41.87 9.00
C GLU A 185 -9.90 40.72 9.53
N ILE A 186 -10.12 40.26 10.76
CA ILE A 186 -9.41 39.09 11.30
C ILE A 186 -9.79 37.83 10.50
N PHE A 187 -11.07 37.64 10.19
CA PHE A 187 -11.53 36.53 9.37
C PHE A 187 -10.88 36.52 7.98
N ASN A 188 -10.82 37.66 7.30
CA ASN A 188 -10.14 37.79 6.00
C ASN A 188 -8.65 37.46 6.10
N CYS A 189 -7.98 37.93 7.16
CA CYS A 189 -6.57 37.66 7.41
C CYS A 189 -6.29 36.15 7.58
N VAL A 190 -7.10 35.46 8.39
CA VAL A 190 -6.95 34.02 8.63
C VAL A 190 -7.33 33.20 7.40
N ASN A 191 -8.35 33.60 6.64
CA ASN A 191 -8.71 32.96 5.37
C ASN A 191 -7.61 33.02 4.33
N GLN A 192 -7.01 34.20 4.12
CA GLN A 192 -5.89 34.35 3.17
C GLN A 192 -4.69 33.50 3.59
N TYR A 193 -4.43 33.39 4.90
CA TYR A 193 -3.39 32.51 5.42
C TYR A 193 -3.73 31.02 5.19
N PHE A 194 -4.99 30.63 5.38
CA PHE A 194 -5.46 29.27 5.09
C PHE A 194 -5.31 28.91 3.62
N ASP A 195 -5.60 29.82 2.68
CA ASP A 195 -5.39 29.59 1.25
C ASP A 195 -3.90 29.35 0.92
N LYS A 196 -2.99 30.09 1.58
CA LYS A 196 -1.53 29.85 1.46
C LYS A 196 -1.14 28.47 2.00
N VAL A 197 -1.68 28.06 3.16
CA VAL A 197 -1.45 26.72 3.75
C VAL A 197 -1.95 25.62 2.79
N CYS A 198 -3.14 25.79 2.22
CA CYS A 198 -3.74 24.87 1.26
C CYS A 198 -2.86 24.70 0.00
N ALA A 199 -2.40 25.81 -0.59
CA ALA A 199 -1.51 25.78 -1.74
C ALA A 199 -0.18 25.06 -1.43
N CYS A 200 0.40 25.31 -0.25
CA CYS A 200 1.63 24.64 0.17
C CYS A 200 1.41 23.15 0.46
N LEU A 201 0.29 22.78 1.07
CA LEU A 201 -0.08 21.38 1.33
C LEU A 201 -0.18 20.61 0.01
N VAL A 202 -0.94 21.12 -0.96
CA VAL A 202 -1.09 20.51 -2.29
C VAL A 202 0.27 20.36 -2.98
N SER A 203 1.08 21.42 -2.98
CA SER A 203 2.42 21.38 -3.58
C SER A 203 3.35 20.38 -2.89
N SER A 204 3.28 20.26 -1.55
CA SER A 204 4.12 19.36 -0.77
C SER A 204 3.68 17.90 -0.92
N GLN A 205 2.37 17.64 -0.98
CA GLN A 205 1.81 16.31 -1.30
C GLN A 205 2.24 15.85 -2.69
N LYS A 206 2.15 16.72 -3.71
CA LYS A 206 2.65 16.40 -5.07
C LYS A 206 4.16 16.11 -5.09
N ALA A 207 4.95 16.83 -4.29
CA ALA A 207 6.39 16.58 -4.18
C ALA A 207 6.69 15.24 -3.47
N LEU A 208 5.94 14.91 -2.43
CA LEU A 208 6.07 13.65 -1.70
C LEU A 208 5.78 12.46 -2.62
N PHE A 209 4.68 12.49 -3.38
CA PHE A 209 4.36 11.43 -4.35
C PHE A 209 5.45 11.24 -5.40
N LYS A 210 6.02 12.33 -5.94
CA LYS A 210 7.15 12.23 -6.90
C LYS A 210 8.38 11.58 -6.26
N MET A 211 8.66 11.93 -4.99
CA MET A 211 9.80 11.40 -4.27
C MET A 211 9.62 9.92 -3.90
N GLU A 212 8.43 9.51 -3.48
CA GLU A 212 8.08 8.11 -3.19
C GLU A 212 8.22 7.23 -4.43
N ARG A 213 7.73 7.71 -5.58
CA ARG A 213 7.93 7.03 -6.86
C ARG A 213 9.40 6.84 -7.19
N TYR A 214 10.19 7.90 -7.10
CA TYR A 214 11.64 7.84 -7.33
C TYR A 214 12.35 6.90 -6.35
N ASN A 215 11.96 6.91 -5.07
CA ASN A 215 12.51 6.03 -4.05
C ASN A 215 12.19 4.56 -4.32
N ASN A 216 10.95 4.24 -4.73
CA ASN A 216 10.55 2.89 -5.09
C ASN A 216 11.33 2.38 -6.32
N ASP A 217 11.46 3.22 -7.36
CA ASP A 217 12.26 2.89 -8.56
C ASP A 217 13.75 2.66 -8.20
N PHE A 218 14.28 3.44 -7.25
CA PHE A 218 15.66 3.29 -6.76
C PHE A 218 15.85 1.99 -5.96
N ILE A 219 14.88 1.60 -5.13
CA ILE A 219 14.91 0.33 -4.40
C ILE A 219 14.90 -0.84 -5.39
N HIS A 220 14.04 -0.79 -6.41
CA HIS A 220 13.96 -1.86 -7.41
C HIS A 220 15.22 -2.01 -8.26
N THR A 221 15.99 -0.94 -8.45
CA THR A 221 17.22 -0.96 -9.26
C THR A 221 18.49 -1.22 -8.46
N LYS A 222 18.56 -0.80 -7.18
CA LYS A 222 19.78 -0.87 -6.36
C LYS A 222 19.64 -1.62 -5.03
N GLY A 223 18.45 -2.14 -4.72
CA GLY A 223 18.17 -2.96 -3.54
C GLY A 223 17.93 -2.18 -2.25
N GLU A 224 18.57 -1.02 -2.04
CA GLU A 224 18.41 -0.24 -0.80
C GLU A 224 18.44 1.29 -1.04
N LEU A 225 17.68 2.04 -0.22
CA LEU A 225 17.73 3.51 -0.18
C LEU A 225 18.92 4.02 0.63
N THR A 226 19.59 5.06 0.12
CA THR A 226 20.63 5.77 0.88
C THR A 226 20.06 6.49 2.10
N GLU A 227 20.87 6.66 3.16
CA GLU A 227 20.45 7.38 4.37
C GLU A 227 19.97 8.82 4.09
N LYS A 228 20.59 9.51 3.13
CA LYS A 228 20.17 10.85 2.69
C LYS A 228 18.78 10.84 2.07
N MET A 229 18.45 9.82 1.26
CA MET A 229 17.11 9.71 0.64
C MET A 229 16.04 9.38 1.68
N LYS A 230 16.36 8.53 2.67
CA LYS A 230 15.48 8.25 3.81
C LYS A 230 15.22 9.51 4.65
N ALA A 231 16.28 10.25 4.99
CA ALA A 231 16.17 11.49 5.76
C ALA A 231 15.33 12.55 5.04
N ASN A 232 15.57 12.77 3.74
CA ASN A 232 14.79 13.72 2.94
C ASN A 232 13.30 13.32 2.83
N HIS A 233 13.00 12.02 2.75
CA HIS A 233 11.63 11.52 2.69
C HIS A 233 10.93 11.73 4.03
N GLU A 234 11.58 11.37 5.14
CA GLU A 234 11.06 11.57 6.49
C GLU A 234 10.81 13.05 6.82
N GLU A 235 11.68 13.95 6.36
CA GLU A 235 11.51 15.40 6.51
C GLU A 235 10.26 15.90 5.76
N LEU A 236 10.05 15.45 4.52
CA LEU A 236 8.91 15.86 3.70
C LEU A 236 7.59 15.29 4.21
N VAL A 237 7.58 14.04 4.71
CA VAL A 237 6.42 13.43 5.39
C VAL A 237 6.05 14.25 6.62
N LYS A 238 7.00 14.55 7.51
CA LYS A 238 6.77 15.38 8.70
C LYS A 238 6.20 16.76 8.34
N LYS A 239 6.65 17.34 7.23
CA LYS A 239 6.12 18.62 6.73
C LYS A 239 4.67 18.49 6.28
N VAL A 240 4.32 17.46 5.50
CA VAL A 240 2.96 17.20 5.02
C VAL A 240 2.02 16.93 6.20
N ASP A 241 2.39 16.07 7.13
CA ASP A 241 1.59 15.75 8.33
C ASP A 241 1.32 16.99 9.19
N LYS A 242 2.35 17.83 9.37
CA LYS A 242 2.24 19.10 10.10
C LYS A 242 1.27 20.05 9.39
N LEU A 243 1.34 20.17 8.07
CA LEU A 243 0.45 21.04 7.28
C LEU A 243 -0.99 20.50 7.28
N GLN A 244 -1.18 19.19 7.17
CA GLN A 244 -2.50 18.55 7.14
C GLN A 244 -3.20 18.65 8.50
N THR A 245 -2.52 18.29 9.59
CA THR A 245 -3.08 18.35 10.95
C THR A 245 -3.46 19.78 11.35
N ASN A 246 -2.56 20.74 11.12
CA ASN A 246 -2.83 22.15 11.45
C ASN A 246 -3.83 22.80 10.48
N GLY A 247 -3.76 22.43 9.20
CA GLY A 247 -4.71 22.87 8.17
C GLY A 247 -6.13 22.43 8.49
N GLN A 248 -6.33 21.19 8.95
CA GLN A 248 -7.64 20.67 9.34
C GLN A 248 -8.26 21.50 10.47
N ILE A 249 -7.48 21.85 11.50
CA ILE A 249 -7.97 22.67 12.62
C ILE A 249 -8.36 24.09 12.15
N LEU A 250 -7.60 24.67 11.21
CA LEU A 250 -7.98 25.94 10.60
C LEU A 250 -9.24 25.82 9.74
N ALA A 251 -9.38 24.73 8.99
CA ALA A 251 -10.54 24.44 8.15
C ALA A 251 -11.82 24.34 9.00
N GLU A 252 -11.77 23.61 10.13
CA GLU A 252 -12.86 23.53 11.11
C GLU A 252 -13.24 24.90 11.69
N GLY A 253 -12.24 25.70 12.11
CA GLY A 253 -12.47 27.03 12.67
C GLY A 253 -13.03 28.04 11.65
N LEU A 254 -12.71 27.88 10.37
CA LEU A 254 -13.21 28.71 9.26
C LEU A 254 -14.48 28.15 8.62
N LYS A 255 -14.93 26.94 9.01
CA LYS A 255 -16.00 26.18 8.35
C LYS A 255 -15.76 26.00 6.85
N ARG A 256 -14.53 25.67 6.47
CA ARG A 256 -14.10 25.35 5.10
C ARG A 256 -13.64 23.90 5.04
N GLU A 257 -13.59 23.35 3.83
CA GLU A 257 -13.00 22.04 3.58
C GLU A 257 -11.50 22.19 3.28
N LEU A 258 -10.71 21.20 3.73
CA LEU A 258 -9.30 21.09 3.38
C LEU A 258 -9.20 20.45 1.97
N PRO A 259 -8.36 20.97 1.06
CA PRO A 259 -8.24 20.40 -0.28
C PRO A 259 -7.67 18.99 -0.23
N VAL A 260 -8.33 18.08 -0.96
CA VAL A 260 -7.85 16.71 -1.18
C VAL A 260 -7.22 16.65 -2.56
N VAL A 261 -5.93 16.29 -2.64
CA VAL A 261 -5.28 15.99 -3.92
C VAL A 261 -5.80 14.64 -4.41
N LYS A 262 -6.81 14.67 -5.27
CA LYS A 262 -7.32 13.48 -5.98
C LYS A 262 -6.46 13.23 -7.22
N GLU A 263 -5.31 12.59 -7.04
CA GLU A 263 -4.57 11.93 -8.13
C GLU A 263 -4.35 10.48 -7.68
N ALA A 264 -5.13 9.55 -8.26
CA ALA A 264 -5.03 8.09 -8.16
C ALA A 264 -4.75 7.51 -6.76
N GLU A 265 -5.81 7.08 -6.07
CA GLU A 265 -5.79 6.24 -4.85
C GLU A 265 -5.23 4.82 -5.10
N GLU A 266 -4.07 4.68 -5.75
CA GLU A 266 -3.39 3.39 -5.92
C GLU A 266 -2.13 3.22 -5.07
N GLN A 267 -1.60 4.24 -4.38
CA GLN A 267 -0.23 4.13 -3.83
C GLN A 267 0.00 4.65 -2.41
N SER A 268 -0.99 4.60 -1.52
CA SER A 268 -0.72 4.53 -0.08
C SER A 268 -0.86 3.10 0.45
N LYS A 269 -0.10 2.18 -0.15
CA LYS A 269 0.29 0.93 0.51
C LYS A 269 1.82 0.93 0.58
N VAL A 270 2.35 1.35 1.72
CA VAL A 270 3.55 0.70 2.23
C VAL A 270 3.18 -0.76 2.34
N VAL A 271 3.65 -1.58 1.41
CA VAL A 271 3.46 -3.03 1.44
C VAL A 271 4.23 -3.54 2.66
N PRO A 272 3.56 -4.01 3.73
CA PRO A 272 4.22 -4.94 4.61
C PRO A 272 4.40 -6.21 3.79
N ILE A 273 5.60 -6.77 3.82
CA ILE A 273 5.87 -8.11 3.31
C ILE A 273 4.96 -9.06 4.09
N ILE A 274 3.81 -9.40 3.52
CA ILE A 274 2.96 -10.52 3.91
C ILE A 274 2.70 -11.29 2.62
N SER A 275 3.00 -12.58 2.70
CA SER A 275 3.06 -13.56 1.63
C SER A 275 2.00 -13.40 0.53
N GLU A 276 2.48 -13.42 -0.71
CA GLU A 276 1.67 -13.72 -1.90
C GLU A 276 1.00 -15.09 -1.71
N ASN A 277 -0.33 -15.09 -1.52
CA ASN A 277 -1.28 -16.08 -2.02
C ASN A 277 -2.68 -15.79 -1.44
N GLN A 278 -3.43 -14.88 -2.07
CA GLN A 278 -4.90 -14.87 -2.00
C GLN A 278 -5.48 -14.12 -3.22
N PRO A 279 -6.44 -14.72 -3.95
CA PRO A 279 -7.04 -14.10 -5.13
C PRO A 279 -8.08 -13.01 -4.77
N LEU A 280 -8.13 -11.97 -5.60
CA LEU A 280 -9.10 -10.88 -5.54
C LEU A 280 -10.46 -11.35 -6.09
N LYS A 281 -11.43 -11.65 -5.23
CA LYS A 281 -12.87 -11.58 -5.52
C LYS A 281 -13.66 -11.34 -4.23
N GLU A 282 -14.80 -10.66 -4.40
CA GLU A 282 -15.90 -10.47 -3.44
C GLU A 282 -15.62 -9.52 -2.25
N GLN A 283 -16.01 -8.24 -2.37
CA GLN A 283 -15.97 -7.30 -1.22
C GLN A 283 -17.24 -6.45 -1.04
N LYS A 284 -18.35 -6.78 -1.73
CA LYS A 284 -19.64 -6.09 -1.50
C LYS A 284 -20.67 -6.92 -0.74
N GLU A 285 -20.58 -8.25 -0.77
CA GLU A 285 -21.47 -9.12 0.04
C GLU A 285 -20.80 -9.59 1.35
N ASP A 286 -19.46 -9.54 1.45
CA ASP A 286 -18.74 -10.06 2.63
C ASP A 286 -18.55 -9.08 3.78
N LEU A 287 -18.83 -7.78 3.63
CA LEU A 287 -18.64 -6.83 4.74
C LEU A 287 -19.50 -7.17 5.97
N ASP A 288 -20.67 -7.80 5.74
CA ASP A 288 -21.55 -8.33 6.80
C ASP A 288 -21.42 -9.86 6.97
N SER A 289 -20.56 -10.53 6.21
CA SER A 289 -20.33 -11.97 6.33
C SER A 289 -19.46 -12.28 7.55
N ILE A 290 -19.97 -13.18 8.40
CA ILE A 290 -19.31 -13.65 9.63
C ILE A 290 -17.97 -14.34 9.32
N PHE A 291 -17.79 -14.88 8.10
CA PHE A 291 -16.59 -15.54 7.62
C PHE A 291 -15.90 -14.72 6.51
N GLU A 292 -14.60 -14.98 6.30
CA GLU A 292 -13.77 -14.19 5.38
C GLU A 292 -14.10 -14.43 3.91
N ASP A 293 -14.51 -15.65 3.57
CA ASP A 293 -14.91 -16.12 2.26
C ASP A 293 -15.91 -17.28 2.39
N GLU A 294 -16.57 -17.64 1.27
CA GLU A 294 -17.50 -18.79 1.23
C GLU A 294 -16.79 -20.13 1.50
N ASP A 295 -15.50 -20.28 1.17
CA ASP A 295 -14.73 -21.48 1.50
C ASP A 295 -14.56 -21.67 3.02
N ALA A 296 -14.25 -20.59 3.76
CA ALA A 296 -14.23 -20.62 5.22
C ALA A 296 -15.61 -20.91 5.79
N ARG A 297 -16.67 -20.30 5.25
CA ARG A 297 -18.05 -20.60 5.67
C ARG A 297 -18.38 -22.09 5.51
N ILE A 298 -18.08 -22.68 4.36
CA ILE A 298 -18.24 -24.12 4.13
C ILE A 298 -17.38 -24.92 5.12
N PHE A 299 -16.16 -24.48 5.42
CA PHE A 299 -15.27 -25.14 6.37
C PHE A 299 -15.78 -25.10 7.83
N TYR A 300 -16.49 -24.06 8.26
CA TYR A 300 -16.99 -23.97 9.64
C TYR A 300 -18.44 -24.44 9.80
N GLU A 301 -19.30 -24.24 8.79
CA GLU A 301 -20.74 -24.57 8.88
C GLU A 301 -21.09 -25.94 8.29
N LYS A 302 -20.39 -26.38 7.23
CA LYS A 302 -20.68 -27.66 6.56
C LYS A 302 -19.74 -28.76 7.06
N LEU A 303 -20.11 -29.36 8.18
CA LEU A 303 -19.43 -30.53 8.74
C LEU A 303 -19.88 -31.82 8.03
N LEU A 304 -19.01 -32.84 8.04
CA LEU A 304 -19.37 -34.17 7.56
C LEU A 304 -20.44 -34.78 8.47
N ASP A 305 -21.55 -35.23 7.88
CA ASP A 305 -22.54 -36.02 8.62
C ASP A 305 -22.10 -37.48 8.72
N LEU A 306 -21.53 -37.84 9.86
CA LEU A 306 -21.03 -39.19 10.11
C LEU A 306 -22.15 -40.25 10.02
N LYS A 307 -23.43 -39.91 10.25
CA LYS A 307 -24.54 -40.88 10.09
C LYS A 307 -24.68 -41.40 8.67
N LEU A 308 -24.29 -40.61 7.67
CA LEU A 308 -24.32 -40.98 6.26
C LEU A 308 -23.02 -41.65 5.81
N ALA A 309 -21.92 -41.46 6.54
CA ALA A 309 -20.59 -41.89 6.14
C ALA A 309 -20.13 -43.19 6.82
N VAL A 310 -20.66 -43.53 7.99
CA VAL A 310 -20.33 -44.76 8.72
C VAL A 310 -21.58 -45.47 9.25
N PRO A 311 -21.56 -46.81 9.39
CA PRO A 311 -22.63 -47.56 10.04
C PRO A 311 -22.98 -47.02 11.44
N SER A 312 -24.29 -46.96 11.76
CA SER A 312 -24.80 -46.42 13.03
C SER A 312 -24.27 -47.16 14.28
N SER A 313 -23.87 -48.43 14.12
CA SER A 313 -23.23 -49.24 15.16
C SER A 313 -21.88 -48.67 15.63
N LEU A 314 -21.10 -48.04 14.73
CA LEU A 314 -19.83 -47.39 15.07
C LEU A 314 -20.01 -46.05 15.78
N LEU A 315 -21.20 -45.45 15.66
CA LEU A 315 -21.58 -44.18 16.28
C LEU A 315 -22.31 -44.37 17.62
N GLY A 316 -22.50 -45.61 18.06
CA GLY A 316 -23.08 -45.94 19.36
C GLY A 316 -24.60 -45.76 19.47
N GLN A 317 -25.35 -45.76 18.35
CA GLN A 317 -26.82 -45.67 18.34
C GLN A 317 -27.46 -46.96 17.79
N SER A 318 -28.03 -47.75 18.70
CA SER A 318 -28.95 -48.91 18.56
C SER A 318 -28.59 -50.10 17.64
N GLU A 319 -28.78 -51.29 18.22
CA GLU A 319 -28.57 -52.63 17.67
C GLU A 319 -29.55 -52.98 16.54
N GLU A 320 -29.11 -52.92 15.28
CA GLU A 320 -29.65 -53.76 14.21
C GLU A 320 -28.49 -54.21 13.29
N GLU A 321 -28.37 -55.53 13.12
CA GLU A 321 -27.40 -56.18 12.24
C GLU A 321 -27.71 -55.88 10.77
N ILE A 322 -26.68 -55.70 9.93
CA ILE A 322 -26.46 -56.42 8.65
C ILE A 322 -25.28 -55.82 7.82
N ASN A 323 -24.51 -56.76 7.26
CA ASN A 323 -23.52 -56.74 6.16
C ASN A 323 -22.45 -55.65 6.08
N SER A 324 -21.28 -56.01 6.62
CA SER A 324 -19.98 -55.41 6.34
C SER A 324 -19.42 -55.90 5.00
N ASP A 325 -19.72 -55.21 3.90
CA ASP A 325 -18.91 -55.29 2.68
C ASP A 325 -19.10 -54.03 1.85
N GLU A 326 -18.56 -52.91 2.32
CA GLU A 326 -18.01 -51.84 1.49
C GLU A 326 -17.24 -50.83 2.36
N MET A 327 -15.98 -50.56 1.96
CA MET A 327 -14.98 -49.66 2.56
C MET A 327 -14.25 -50.14 3.84
N LYS A 328 -13.11 -50.83 3.63
CA LYS A 328 -12.13 -51.15 4.68
C LYS A 328 -11.36 -49.88 5.10
N PRO A 329 -11.02 -49.70 6.39
CA PRO A 329 -10.16 -48.61 6.84
C PRO A 329 -8.73 -48.76 6.28
N GLU A 330 -8.13 -47.66 5.83
CA GLU A 330 -6.74 -47.63 5.33
C GLU A 330 -5.67 -47.74 6.44
N THR A 331 -6.05 -47.61 7.72
CA THR A 331 -5.15 -47.64 8.88
C THR A 331 -5.62 -48.63 9.94
N THR A 332 -4.73 -49.50 10.41
CA THR A 332 -5.03 -50.59 11.37
C THR A 332 -4.70 -50.23 12.83
N SER A 333 -3.92 -49.17 13.08
CA SER A 333 -3.46 -48.76 14.42
C SER A 333 -3.76 -47.28 14.75
N ILE A 334 -4.11 -47.00 16.02
CA ILE A 334 -4.27 -45.63 16.55
C ILE A 334 -2.96 -44.83 16.54
N ASP A 335 -1.82 -45.50 16.69
CA ASP A 335 -0.52 -44.82 16.74
C ASP A 335 -0.10 -44.37 15.32
N GLU A 336 -0.38 -45.18 14.28
CA GLU A 336 -0.24 -44.78 12.88
C GLU A 336 -1.19 -43.64 12.49
N PHE A 337 -2.41 -43.64 13.03
CA PHE A 337 -3.36 -42.55 12.84
C PHE A 337 -2.81 -41.23 13.39
N ILE A 338 -2.28 -41.25 14.61
CA ILE A 338 -1.69 -40.06 15.27
C ILE A 338 -0.45 -39.56 14.52
N GLU A 339 0.41 -40.46 14.02
CA GLU A 339 1.58 -40.07 13.22
C GLU A 339 1.20 -39.39 11.90
N LYS A 340 0.06 -39.76 11.30
CA LYS A 340 -0.45 -39.14 10.07
C LYS A 340 -1.14 -37.79 10.31
N LEU A 341 -1.68 -37.51 11.49
CA LEU A 341 -2.45 -36.28 11.78
C LEU A 341 -1.77 -34.96 11.33
N PRO A 342 -0.45 -34.73 11.55
CA PRO A 342 0.21 -33.49 11.14
C PRO A 342 0.30 -33.26 9.62
N SER A 343 0.01 -34.29 8.81
CA SER A 343 -0.02 -34.23 7.35
C SER A 343 -1.41 -33.89 6.78
N LEU A 344 -2.45 -33.89 7.63
CA LEU A 344 -3.84 -33.68 7.23
C LEU A 344 -4.20 -32.18 7.23
N VAL A 345 -3.73 -31.47 6.22
CA VAL A 345 -3.86 -30.00 6.09
C VAL A 345 -4.93 -29.58 5.07
N ASN A 346 -5.99 -30.38 4.92
CA ASN A 346 -7.08 -30.13 3.98
C ASN A 346 -8.41 -30.66 4.57
N ARG A 347 -9.55 -30.04 4.17
CA ARG A 347 -10.90 -30.40 4.62
C ARG A 347 -11.29 -31.86 4.37
N ASP A 348 -11.13 -32.34 3.15
CA ASP A 348 -11.50 -33.70 2.76
C ASP A 348 -10.63 -34.75 3.48
N LEU A 349 -9.33 -34.48 3.67
CA LEU A 349 -8.42 -35.36 4.42
C LEU A 349 -8.79 -35.45 5.90
N ILE A 350 -9.14 -34.32 6.53
CA ILE A 350 -9.50 -34.32 7.95
C ILE A 350 -10.89 -34.94 8.18
N ASP A 351 -11.82 -34.75 7.23
CA ASP A 351 -13.14 -35.39 7.27
C ASP A 351 -13.02 -36.92 7.08
N GLN A 352 -12.16 -37.38 6.18
CA GLN A 352 -11.83 -38.81 6.04
C GLN A 352 -11.16 -39.36 7.30
N ALA A 353 -10.31 -38.58 7.97
CA ALA A 353 -9.73 -38.99 9.23
C ALA A 353 -10.78 -39.13 10.35
N ALA A 354 -11.83 -38.29 10.35
CA ALA A 354 -12.96 -38.45 11.27
C ALA A 354 -13.69 -39.79 11.04
N VAL A 355 -13.91 -40.17 9.78
CA VAL A 355 -14.48 -41.47 9.38
C VAL A 355 -13.58 -42.62 9.84
N ASN A 356 -12.29 -42.56 9.53
CA ASN A 356 -11.32 -43.58 9.90
C ASN A 356 -11.22 -43.75 11.42
N PHE A 357 -11.30 -42.66 12.18
CA PHE A 357 -11.29 -42.72 13.64
C PHE A 357 -12.53 -43.43 14.20
N CYS A 358 -13.69 -43.36 13.54
CA CYS A 358 -14.90 -44.08 13.98
C CYS A 358 -14.68 -45.61 14.00
N TYR A 359 -13.88 -46.14 13.07
CA TYR A 359 -13.49 -47.57 13.06
C TYR A 359 -12.43 -47.91 14.11
N LEU A 360 -11.65 -46.93 14.56
CA LEU A 360 -10.64 -47.08 15.62
C LEU A 360 -11.17 -46.67 17.01
N ASN A 361 -12.46 -46.38 17.11
CA ASN A 361 -13.06 -45.77 18.29
C ASN A 361 -12.99 -46.69 19.51
N SER A 362 -12.35 -46.23 20.58
CA SER A 362 -12.39 -46.84 21.91
C SER A 362 -12.11 -45.80 22.97
N LYS A 363 -12.51 -46.04 24.23
CA LYS A 363 -12.24 -45.10 25.35
C LYS A 363 -10.74 -44.78 25.48
N SER A 364 -9.87 -45.78 25.27
CA SER A 364 -8.41 -45.60 25.27
C SER A 364 -7.94 -44.74 24.10
N ASN A 365 -8.46 -45.00 22.89
CA ASN A 365 -8.04 -44.29 21.68
C ASN A 365 -8.54 -42.84 21.66
N ARG A 366 -9.71 -42.54 22.24
CA ARG A 366 -10.18 -41.17 22.48
C ARG A 366 -9.21 -40.37 23.35
N SER A 367 -8.75 -40.94 24.46
CA SER A 367 -7.77 -40.29 25.34
C SER A 367 -6.42 -40.08 24.64
N LYS A 368 -5.95 -41.05 23.83
CA LYS A 368 -4.75 -40.89 23.00
C LYS A 368 -4.90 -39.76 21.98
N LEU A 369 -6.05 -39.68 21.30
CA LEU A 369 -6.36 -38.61 20.34
C LEU A 369 -6.37 -37.24 21.01
N VAL A 370 -7.05 -37.09 22.16
CA VAL A 370 -7.10 -35.86 22.93
C VAL A 370 -5.68 -35.39 23.31
N LYS A 371 -4.82 -36.30 23.79
CA LYS A 371 -3.41 -35.99 24.11
C LYS A 371 -2.61 -35.55 22.89
N ALA A 372 -2.84 -36.16 21.73
CA ALA A 372 -2.16 -35.77 20.49
C ALA A 372 -2.59 -34.35 20.04
N ILE A 373 -3.89 -34.04 20.10
CA ILE A 373 -4.44 -32.74 19.71
C ILE A 373 -4.00 -31.63 20.69
N ILE A 374 -3.92 -31.90 22.00
CA ILE A 374 -3.47 -30.91 22.99
C ILE A 374 -1.98 -30.53 22.79
N ASN A 375 -1.16 -31.53 22.45
CA ASN A 375 0.29 -31.39 22.31
C ASN A 375 0.73 -30.94 20.91
N VAL A 376 -0.04 -30.07 20.24
CA VAL A 376 0.40 -29.45 18.98
C VAL A 376 1.71 -28.68 19.20
N PRO A 377 2.73 -28.89 18.34
CA PRO A 377 3.95 -28.10 18.33
C PRO A 377 3.66 -26.61 18.15
N ARG A 378 4.36 -25.75 18.89
CA ARG A 378 4.20 -24.29 18.82
C ARG A 378 4.56 -23.69 17.45
N THR A 379 5.33 -24.42 16.65
CA THR A 379 5.72 -24.07 15.28
C THR A 379 4.67 -24.42 14.22
N ARG A 380 3.65 -25.21 14.57
CA ARG A 380 2.63 -25.73 13.65
C ARG A 380 1.21 -25.28 14.05
N LEU A 381 1.04 -23.97 14.23
CA LEU A 381 -0.26 -23.36 14.55
C LEU A 381 -1.26 -23.47 13.40
N ASP A 382 -0.79 -23.74 12.17
CA ASP A 382 -1.58 -24.04 10.97
C ASP A 382 -2.48 -25.28 11.12
N LEU A 383 -2.18 -26.17 12.06
CA LEU A 383 -2.95 -27.40 12.30
C LEU A 383 -4.22 -27.18 13.14
N LEU A 384 -4.31 -26.06 13.87
CA LEU A 384 -5.39 -25.80 14.83
C LEU A 384 -6.80 -25.78 14.20
N PRO A 385 -7.04 -25.17 13.01
CA PRO A 385 -8.35 -25.19 12.38
C PRO A 385 -8.80 -26.61 12.01
N TYR A 386 -7.89 -27.44 11.49
CA TYR A 386 -8.18 -28.82 11.10
C TYR A 386 -8.47 -29.70 12.31
N TYR A 387 -7.68 -29.59 13.37
CA TYR A 387 -7.95 -30.33 14.61
C TYR A 387 -9.26 -29.87 15.25
N SER A 388 -9.59 -28.58 15.18
CA SER A 388 -10.87 -28.05 15.65
C SER A 388 -12.05 -28.59 14.84
N ARG A 389 -11.90 -28.74 13.52
CA ARG A 389 -12.90 -29.39 12.65
C ARG A 389 -13.07 -30.87 12.99
N LEU A 390 -11.98 -31.61 13.20
CA LEU A 390 -12.03 -33.02 13.60
C LEU A 390 -12.82 -33.18 14.92
N ILE A 391 -12.55 -32.31 15.90
CA ILE A 391 -13.30 -32.29 17.16
C ILE A 391 -14.77 -31.97 16.87
N ALA A 392 -15.08 -30.96 16.07
CA ALA A 392 -16.45 -30.55 15.75
C ALA A 392 -17.26 -31.68 15.10
N THR A 393 -16.64 -32.44 14.20
CA THR A 393 -17.25 -33.58 13.51
C THR A 393 -17.50 -34.75 14.48
N LEU A 394 -16.59 -35.03 15.42
CA LEU A 394 -16.70 -36.15 16.37
C LEU A 394 -17.56 -35.84 17.61
N ASN A 395 -17.60 -34.58 18.06
CA ASN A 395 -18.21 -34.15 19.31
C ASN A 395 -19.71 -34.52 19.47
N PRO A 396 -20.57 -34.49 18.42
CA PRO A 396 -21.97 -34.90 18.53
C PRO A 396 -22.16 -36.38 18.93
N TYR A 397 -21.18 -37.25 18.65
CA TYR A 397 -21.24 -38.69 18.92
C TYR A 397 -20.34 -39.09 20.09
N PHE A 398 -19.19 -38.42 20.24
CA PHE A 398 -18.20 -38.70 21.28
C PHE A 398 -17.89 -37.41 22.08
N PRO A 399 -18.84 -36.93 22.90
CA PRO A 399 -18.72 -35.64 23.60
C PRO A 399 -17.56 -35.59 24.61
N GLU A 400 -17.09 -36.74 25.09
CA GLU A 400 -15.91 -36.86 25.97
C GLU A 400 -14.67 -36.18 25.36
N ILE A 401 -14.50 -36.27 24.03
CA ILE A 401 -13.36 -35.67 23.31
C ILE A 401 -13.39 -34.15 23.44
N GLY A 402 -14.55 -33.52 23.18
CA GLY A 402 -14.70 -32.07 23.32
C GLY A 402 -14.57 -31.61 24.77
N GLN A 403 -15.18 -32.34 25.71
CA GLN A 403 -15.16 -31.99 27.15
C GLN A 403 -13.75 -32.01 27.75
N GLU A 404 -12.93 -33.02 27.44
CA GLU A 404 -11.54 -33.08 27.93
C GLU A 404 -10.69 -31.93 27.38
N ILE A 405 -10.87 -31.57 26.11
CA ILE A 405 -10.14 -30.47 25.47
C ILE A 405 -10.55 -29.11 26.05
N ILE A 406 -11.85 -28.87 26.24
CA ILE A 406 -12.36 -27.64 26.88
C ILE A 406 -11.80 -27.52 28.29
N THR A 407 -11.86 -28.60 29.07
CA THR A 407 -11.35 -28.62 30.46
C THR A 407 -9.85 -28.30 30.50
N TYR A 408 -9.07 -28.93 29.61
CA TYR A 408 -7.64 -28.64 29.49
C TYR A 408 -7.38 -27.16 29.14
N LEU A 409 -8.10 -26.61 28.16
CA LEU A 409 -7.93 -25.22 27.74
C LEU A 409 -8.32 -24.24 28.85
N ASP A 410 -9.42 -24.48 29.58
CA ASP A 410 -9.84 -23.63 30.69
C ASP A 410 -8.87 -23.66 31.87
N ASP A 411 -8.41 -24.84 32.29
CA ASP A 411 -7.43 -24.99 33.38
C ASP A 411 -6.09 -24.35 33.01
N THR A 412 -5.65 -24.60 31.78
CA THR A 412 -4.38 -24.07 31.27
C THR A 412 -4.46 -22.56 31.05
N SER A 413 -5.56 -22.04 30.49
CA SER A 413 -5.74 -20.60 30.27
C SER A 413 -5.74 -19.84 31.59
N ARG A 414 -6.51 -20.29 32.60
CA ARG A 414 -6.56 -19.63 33.93
C ARG A 414 -5.19 -19.54 34.60
N GLY A 415 -4.35 -20.58 34.49
CA GLY A 415 -3.03 -20.62 35.10
C GLY A 415 -1.95 -19.87 34.33
N ILE A 416 -1.99 -19.93 32.99
CA ILE A 416 -0.94 -19.40 32.11
C ILE A 416 -1.20 -17.94 31.74
N MET A 417 -2.45 -17.52 31.52
CA MET A 417 -2.79 -16.15 31.14
C MET A 417 -2.36 -15.14 32.20
N ARG A 418 -2.34 -15.57 33.48
CA ARG A 418 -1.91 -14.74 34.62
C ARG A 418 -0.41 -14.45 34.71
N LYS A 419 0.42 -15.21 34.00
CA LYS A 419 1.88 -15.05 34.03
C LYS A 419 2.33 -14.08 32.94
N ASN A 420 3.22 -13.15 33.26
CA ASN A 420 3.71 -12.13 32.31
C ASN A 420 5.23 -12.28 32.05
N HIS A 421 5.63 -13.43 31.50
CA HIS A 421 7.03 -13.75 31.16
C HIS A 421 7.18 -14.08 29.67
N PRO A 422 8.26 -13.62 29.00
CA PRO A 422 8.44 -13.76 27.55
C PRO A 422 8.48 -15.23 27.08
N ASN A 423 9.04 -16.14 27.87
CA ASN A 423 9.14 -17.57 27.54
C ASN A 423 7.77 -18.28 27.44
N ILE A 424 6.68 -17.60 27.82
CA ILE A 424 5.31 -18.14 27.83
C ILE A 424 4.49 -17.61 26.64
N LEU A 425 4.98 -16.59 25.90
CA LEU A 425 4.25 -15.93 24.81
C LEU A 425 3.71 -16.93 23.77
N GLU A 426 4.56 -17.80 23.24
CA GLU A 426 4.14 -18.80 22.24
C GLU A 426 3.07 -19.76 22.78
N THR A 427 3.11 -20.06 24.08
CA THR A 427 2.10 -20.92 24.71
C THR A 427 0.78 -20.18 24.83
N LYS A 428 0.79 -18.90 25.21
CA LYS A 428 -0.41 -18.06 25.23
C LYS A 428 -1.02 -17.94 23.84
N ILE A 429 -0.21 -17.66 22.81
CA ILE A 429 -0.65 -17.58 21.41
C ILE A 429 -1.31 -18.89 20.98
N LYS A 430 -0.68 -20.04 21.24
CA LYS A 430 -1.26 -21.36 20.91
C LYS A 430 -2.64 -21.55 21.54
N ILE A 431 -2.78 -21.21 22.83
CA ILE A 431 -4.04 -21.36 23.58
C ILE A 431 -5.13 -20.46 22.98
N VAL A 432 -4.87 -19.16 22.82
CA VAL A 432 -5.89 -18.23 22.32
C VAL A 432 -6.30 -18.51 20.88
N ARG A 433 -5.35 -18.91 20.02
CA ARG A 433 -5.67 -19.33 18.65
C ARG A 433 -6.53 -20.60 18.65
N PHE A 434 -6.23 -21.58 19.50
CA PHE A 434 -7.02 -22.81 19.57
C PHE A 434 -8.43 -22.56 20.13
N GLN A 435 -8.56 -21.74 21.17
CA GLN A 435 -9.87 -21.31 21.68
C GLN A 435 -10.67 -20.57 20.60
N GLY A 436 -10.03 -19.66 19.85
CA GLY A 436 -10.66 -18.93 18.76
C GLY A 436 -11.23 -19.84 17.67
N GLU A 437 -10.48 -20.89 17.29
CA GLU A 437 -10.96 -21.92 16.34
C GLU A 437 -12.17 -22.71 16.88
N LEU A 438 -12.12 -23.16 18.14
CA LEU A 438 -13.23 -23.90 18.77
C LEU A 438 -14.49 -23.06 18.97
N ILE A 439 -14.35 -21.74 19.14
CA ILE A 439 -15.48 -20.79 19.22
C ILE A 439 -16.19 -20.70 17.87
N LYS A 440 -15.45 -20.63 16.75
CA LYS A 440 -16.03 -20.61 15.40
C LYS A 440 -16.87 -21.87 15.13
N PHE A 441 -16.42 -23.03 15.61
CA PHE A 441 -17.15 -24.31 15.57
C PHE A 441 -18.25 -24.47 16.63
N LYS A 442 -18.47 -23.48 17.51
CA LYS A 442 -19.48 -23.52 18.59
C LYS A 442 -19.26 -24.64 19.62
N ILE A 443 -18.04 -25.16 19.74
CA ILE A 443 -17.65 -26.14 20.77
C ILE A 443 -17.36 -25.42 22.08
N LEU A 444 -16.60 -24.31 22.01
CA LEU A 444 -16.27 -23.47 23.14
C LEU A 444 -17.20 -22.24 23.17
N PRO A 445 -17.76 -21.86 24.33
CA PRO A 445 -18.64 -20.70 24.42
C PRO A 445 -17.88 -19.37 24.27
N THR A 446 -18.55 -18.37 23.70
CA THR A 446 -17.97 -17.06 23.37
C THR A 446 -17.47 -16.27 24.60
N TYR A 447 -18.01 -16.54 25.80
CA TYR A 447 -17.55 -15.89 27.03
C TYR A 447 -16.09 -16.21 27.39
N ALA A 448 -15.54 -17.34 26.91
CA ALA A 448 -14.15 -17.70 27.16
C ALA A 448 -13.20 -16.66 26.56
N ALA A 449 -13.42 -16.28 25.30
CA ALA A 449 -12.66 -15.22 24.64
C ALA A 449 -12.84 -13.85 25.33
N PHE A 450 -14.04 -13.53 25.82
CA PHE A 450 -14.26 -12.27 26.55
C PHE A 450 -13.52 -12.21 27.89
N ASN A 451 -13.49 -13.32 28.63
CA ASN A 451 -12.76 -13.39 29.90
C ASN A 451 -11.26 -13.23 29.68
N ASP A 452 -10.72 -13.90 28.67
CA ASP A 452 -9.30 -13.81 28.33
C ASP A 452 -8.95 -12.41 27.80
N LEU A 453 -9.77 -11.84 26.91
CA LEU A 453 -9.58 -10.48 26.40
C LEU A 453 -9.67 -9.43 27.51
N LYS A 454 -10.63 -9.54 28.43
CA LYS A 454 -10.76 -8.64 29.57
C LYS A 454 -9.52 -8.70 30.47
N TYR A 455 -9.06 -9.91 30.79
CA TYR A 455 -7.87 -10.10 31.62
C TYR A 455 -6.61 -9.52 30.96
N LEU A 456 -6.41 -9.79 29.66
CA LEU A 456 -5.26 -9.28 28.91
C LEU A 456 -5.32 -7.75 28.72
N LEU A 457 -6.53 -7.19 28.58
CA LEU A 457 -6.72 -5.75 28.50
C LEU A 457 -6.49 -5.06 29.84
N ASP A 458 -6.72 -5.70 31.00
CA ASP A 458 -6.45 -5.09 32.31
C ASP A 458 -4.96 -4.69 32.45
N ASP A 459 -4.03 -5.57 32.05
CA ASP A 459 -2.59 -5.32 31.96
C ASP A 459 -2.09 -5.31 30.49
N PHE A 460 -2.51 -4.30 29.73
CA PHE A 460 -2.28 -4.22 28.29
C PHE A 460 -0.89 -3.65 27.94
N VAL A 461 0.17 -4.42 28.23
CA VAL A 461 1.58 -4.06 27.95
C VAL A 461 2.36 -5.30 27.48
N GLY A 462 3.40 -5.09 26.66
CA GLY A 462 4.37 -6.13 26.31
C GLY A 462 3.74 -7.30 25.55
N ILE A 463 3.99 -8.52 26.03
CA ILE A 463 3.51 -9.77 25.39
C ILE A 463 1.99 -9.89 25.35
N ASN A 464 1.25 -9.19 26.22
CA ASN A 464 -0.22 -9.26 26.21
C ASN A 464 -0.80 -8.58 24.96
N VAL A 465 -0.11 -7.60 24.37
CA VAL A 465 -0.51 -6.99 23.10
C VAL A 465 -0.48 -8.01 21.97
N ASP A 466 0.59 -8.80 21.88
CA ASP A 466 0.71 -9.89 20.91
C ASP A 466 -0.40 -10.94 21.06
N VAL A 467 -0.70 -11.33 22.31
CA VAL A 467 -1.73 -12.35 22.59
C VAL A 467 -3.13 -11.83 22.23
N VAL A 468 -3.45 -10.57 22.55
CA VAL A 468 -4.72 -9.94 22.17
C VAL A 468 -4.85 -9.87 20.65
N ALA A 469 -3.81 -9.43 19.94
CA ALA A 469 -3.83 -9.36 18.49
C ALA A 469 -4.10 -10.73 17.85
N ASN A 470 -3.45 -11.79 18.34
CA ASN A 470 -3.65 -13.16 17.86
C ASN A 470 -5.06 -13.71 18.16
N LEU A 471 -5.65 -13.35 19.30
CA LEU A 471 -7.03 -13.75 19.62
C LEU A 471 -8.04 -13.07 18.67
N ILE A 472 -7.86 -11.77 18.42
CA ILE A 472 -8.70 -10.97 17.53
C ILE A 472 -8.54 -11.43 16.07
N GLU A 473 -7.31 -11.74 15.64
CA GLU A 473 -7.02 -12.26 14.30
C GLU A 473 -7.81 -13.54 13.99
N VAL A 474 -7.95 -14.45 14.97
CA VAL A 474 -8.62 -15.75 14.74
C VAL A 474 -10.14 -15.69 14.83
N CYS A 475 -10.69 -14.96 15.79
CA CYS A 475 -12.14 -14.98 16.09
C CYS A 475 -12.79 -13.59 16.21
N GLY A 476 -12.05 -12.50 16.01
CA GLY A 476 -12.54 -11.13 16.18
C GLY A 476 -13.67 -10.76 15.24
N ARG A 477 -13.52 -11.05 13.94
CA ARG A 477 -14.59 -10.83 12.93
C ARG A 477 -15.86 -11.62 13.26
N TYR A 478 -15.70 -12.89 13.63
CA TYR A 478 -16.79 -13.77 14.05
C TYR A 478 -17.56 -13.20 15.26
N LEU A 479 -16.85 -12.65 16.25
CA LEU A 479 -17.45 -12.06 17.45
C LEU A 479 -18.09 -10.68 17.17
N CYS A 480 -17.54 -9.89 16.24
CA CYS A 480 -18.06 -8.57 15.85
C CYS A 480 -19.39 -8.65 15.12
N LEU A 481 -19.53 -9.59 14.18
CA LEU A 481 -20.67 -9.64 13.25
C LEU A 481 -21.82 -10.49 13.79
N LYS A 482 -21.58 -11.34 14.79
CA LYS A 482 -22.64 -12.13 15.43
C LYS A 482 -23.46 -11.25 16.40
N GLN A 483 -24.78 -11.18 16.18
CA GLN A 483 -25.72 -10.30 16.90
C GLN A 483 -25.64 -10.40 18.43
N GLU A 484 -25.45 -11.61 18.98
CA GLU A 484 -25.39 -11.83 20.43
C GLU A 484 -24.12 -11.29 21.11
N THR A 485 -23.02 -11.17 20.34
CA THR A 485 -21.67 -10.86 20.85
C THR A 485 -21.15 -9.49 20.44
N SER A 486 -21.72 -8.91 19.37
CA SER A 486 -21.26 -7.67 18.73
C SER A 486 -21.09 -6.50 19.72
N GLU A 487 -22.14 -6.16 20.48
CA GLU A 487 -22.10 -5.01 21.40
C GLU A 487 -21.01 -5.15 22.48
N LYS A 488 -20.91 -6.34 23.08
CA LYS A 488 -19.94 -6.63 24.14
C LYS A 488 -18.51 -6.61 23.61
N PHE A 489 -18.28 -7.16 22.41
CA PHE A 489 -16.96 -7.20 21.81
C PHE A 489 -16.50 -5.82 21.32
N ASN A 490 -17.40 -5.04 20.69
CA ASN A 490 -17.10 -3.66 20.30
C ASN A 490 -16.77 -2.78 21.51
N SER A 491 -17.44 -2.98 22.64
CA SER A 491 -17.08 -2.31 23.90
C SER A 491 -15.65 -2.64 24.37
N LEU A 492 -15.17 -3.88 24.16
CA LEU A 492 -13.80 -4.29 24.50
C LEU A 492 -12.78 -3.74 23.50
N LEU A 493 -13.12 -3.68 22.20
CA LEU A 493 -12.30 -3.04 21.17
C LEU A 493 -12.12 -1.53 21.44
N ASP A 494 -13.16 -0.85 21.90
CA ASP A 494 -13.09 0.54 22.32
C ASP A 494 -12.14 0.74 23.52
N ILE A 495 -12.16 -0.19 24.49
CA ILE A 495 -11.22 -0.18 25.62
C ILE A 495 -9.78 -0.37 25.12
N MET A 496 -9.56 -1.29 24.19
CA MET A 496 -8.25 -1.50 23.55
C MET A 496 -7.74 -0.22 22.88
N MET A 497 -8.58 0.46 22.10
CA MET A 497 -8.22 1.70 21.41
C MET A 497 -8.00 2.87 22.37
N LYS A 498 -8.79 2.98 23.45
CA LYS A 498 -8.54 3.96 24.53
C LYS A 498 -7.21 3.70 25.23
N LYS A 499 -6.91 2.43 25.55
CA LYS A 499 -5.63 2.04 26.15
C LYS A 499 -4.46 2.35 25.23
N LYS A 500 -4.59 2.11 23.92
CA LYS A 500 -3.63 2.51 22.89
C LYS A 500 -3.32 4.01 22.94
N GLN A 501 -4.35 4.86 23.01
CA GLN A 501 -4.18 6.32 23.05
C GLN A 501 -3.52 6.83 24.34
N SER A 502 -3.76 6.15 25.46
CA SER A 502 -3.19 6.52 26.78
C SER A 502 -1.84 5.88 27.09
N GLY A 503 -1.45 4.82 26.38
CA GLY A 503 -0.26 4.02 26.66
C GLY A 503 0.91 4.30 25.71
N HIS A 504 2.12 3.93 26.15
CA HIS A 504 3.32 4.01 25.33
C HIS A 504 3.62 2.65 24.70
N PHE A 505 3.28 2.49 23.42
CA PHE A 505 3.53 1.30 22.62
C PHE A 505 4.65 1.56 21.61
N ASP A 506 5.43 0.54 21.29
CA ASP A 506 6.38 0.65 20.18
C ASP A 506 5.64 0.63 18.82
N ASN A 507 6.36 0.93 17.73
CA ASN A 507 5.76 0.98 16.40
C ASN A 507 5.16 -0.38 15.98
N ARG A 508 5.76 -1.49 16.41
CA ARG A 508 5.29 -2.85 16.10
C ARG A 508 3.96 -3.14 16.79
N GLN A 509 3.86 -2.86 18.08
CA GLN A 509 2.66 -3.04 18.89
C GLN A 509 1.54 -2.12 18.43
N THR A 510 1.84 -0.86 18.12
CA THR A 510 0.89 0.09 17.56
C THR A 510 0.28 -0.45 16.26
N MET A 511 1.12 -0.97 15.36
CA MET A 511 0.69 -1.58 14.10
C MET A 511 -0.13 -2.87 14.33
N LEU A 512 0.25 -3.72 15.29
CA LEU A 512 -0.51 -4.92 15.65
C LEU A 512 -1.91 -4.56 16.15
N ILE A 513 -2.03 -3.54 16.99
CA ILE A 513 -3.32 -3.06 17.52
C ILE A 513 -4.20 -2.53 16.39
N ASP A 514 -3.63 -1.71 15.50
CA ASP A 514 -4.35 -1.15 14.35
C ASP A 514 -4.83 -2.22 13.38
N ASN A 515 -3.96 -3.17 13.02
CA ASN A 515 -4.33 -4.29 12.16
C ASN A 515 -5.47 -5.12 12.77
N SER A 516 -5.37 -5.42 14.08
CA SER A 516 -6.40 -6.18 14.79
C SER A 516 -7.74 -5.44 14.81
N PHE A 517 -7.73 -4.12 14.98
CA PHE A 517 -8.93 -3.30 14.95
C PHE A 517 -9.54 -3.23 13.54
N PHE A 518 -8.74 -3.02 12.50
CA PHE A 518 -9.22 -2.94 11.11
C PHE A 518 -9.67 -4.28 10.54
N LEU A 519 -9.20 -5.40 11.06
CA LEU A 519 -9.76 -6.73 10.75
C LEU A 519 -11.24 -6.84 11.19
N CYS A 520 -11.61 -6.12 12.25
CA CYS A 520 -12.96 -6.10 12.80
C CYS A 520 -13.81 -4.97 12.21
N HIS A 521 -13.20 -3.82 11.92
CA HIS A 521 -13.82 -2.62 11.34
C HIS A 521 -13.06 -2.23 10.07
N PRO A 522 -13.28 -2.94 8.94
CA PRO A 522 -12.64 -2.58 7.69
C PRO A 522 -13.01 -1.14 7.32
N PRO A 523 -12.04 -0.30 6.92
CA PRO A 523 -12.32 1.09 6.58
C PRO A 523 -13.31 1.18 5.42
N GLU A 524 -14.24 2.14 5.50
CA GLU A 524 -15.22 2.41 4.44
C GLU A 524 -14.49 2.67 3.12
N ARG A 525 -14.49 1.67 2.22
CA ARG A 525 -14.10 1.87 0.83
C ARG A 525 -15.34 2.28 0.06
N ASN A 526 -15.23 3.32 -0.76
CA ASN A 526 -16.29 3.69 -1.69
C ASN A 526 -16.65 2.48 -2.56
N VAL A 527 -17.81 1.89 -2.30
CA VAL A 527 -18.20 0.66 -2.98
C VAL A 527 -18.79 1.01 -4.34
N TYR A 528 -18.00 0.80 -5.40
CA TYR A 528 -18.48 0.90 -6.78
C TYR A 528 -19.76 0.05 -6.94
N LYS A 529 -20.84 0.66 -7.42
CA LYS A 529 -22.05 -0.07 -7.81
C LYS A 529 -21.79 -0.59 -9.22
N LEU A 530 -21.66 -1.92 -9.37
CA LEU A 530 -21.67 -2.56 -10.68
C LEU A 530 -22.99 -2.18 -11.37
N LYS A 531 -22.91 -1.50 -12.51
CA LYS A 531 -24.08 -1.28 -13.36
C LYS A 531 -24.53 -2.65 -13.89
N GLU A 532 -25.79 -3.01 -13.69
CA GLU A 532 -26.37 -4.20 -14.33
C GLU A 532 -26.28 -4.04 -15.85
N LYS A 533 -25.48 -4.90 -16.51
CA LYS A 533 -25.37 -4.93 -17.97
C LYS A 533 -26.53 -5.74 -18.54
N ASP A 534 -27.14 -5.22 -19.60
CA ASP A 534 -28.20 -5.93 -20.32
C ASP A 534 -27.66 -7.22 -20.98
N PRO A 535 -28.46 -8.32 -21.06
CA PRO A 535 -28.13 -9.55 -21.77
C PRO A 535 -27.41 -9.41 -23.11
N LEU A 536 -27.74 -8.42 -23.96
CA LEU A 536 -27.04 -8.22 -25.23
C LEU A 536 -25.60 -7.72 -25.05
N GLN A 537 -25.33 -6.89 -24.04
CA GLN A 537 -23.97 -6.44 -23.70
C GLN A 537 -23.13 -7.59 -23.16
N LEU A 538 -23.75 -8.46 -22.34
CA LEU A 538 -23.15 -9.71 -21.88
C LEU A 538 -22.79 -10.65 -23.03
N TYR A 539 -23.69 -10.78 -24.00
CA TYR A 539 -23.44 -11.58 -25.19
C TYR A 539 -22.31 -11.01 -26.05
N LEU A 540 -22.27 -9.69 -26.20
CA LEU A 540 -21.18 -9.00 -26.89
C LEU A 540 -19.82 -9.28 -26.25
N PHE A 541 -19.76 -9.25 -24.90
CA PHE A 541 -18.55 -9.58 -24.15
C PHE A 541 -18.10 -11.02 -24.40
N LYS A 542 -19.03 -11.98 -24.36
CA LYS A 542 -18.74 -13.38 -24.69
C LYS A 542 -18.17 -13.53 -26.11
N LEU A 543 -18.75 -12.85 -27.10
CA LEU A 543 -18.30 -12.94 -28.49
C LEU A 543 -16.86 -12.48 -28.69
N PHE A 544 -16.48 -11.33 -28.11
CA PHE A 544 -15.14 -10.78 -28.28
C PHE A 544 -14.08 -11.50 -27.42
N TYR A 545 -14.36 -11.81 -26.16
CA TYR A 545 -13.31 -12.21 -25.22
C TYR A 545 -13.22 -13.73 -24.96
N HIS A 546 -14.29 -14.47 -25.25
CA HIS A 546 -14.33 -15.93 -25.07
C HIS A 546 -14.42 -16.68 -26.39
N ASP A 547 -15.36 -16.29 -27.25
CA ASP A 547 -15.65 -17.05 -28.47
C ASP A 547 -14.67 -16.73 -29.61
N LEU A 548 -14.04 -15.54 -29.62
CA LEU A 548 -13.15 -15.10 -30.71
C LEU A 548 -11.82 -15.87 -30.73
N SER A 549 -11.60 -16.62 -31.80
CA SER A 549 -10.36 -17.28 -32.20
C SER A 549 -10.23 -17.25 -33.72
N GLU A 550 -9.07 -17.67 -34.23
CA GLU A 550 -8.79 -17.72 -35.67
C GLU A 550 -9.87 -18.52 -36.45
N SER A 551 -10.28 -19.66 -35.91
CA SER A 551 -11.30 -20.53 -36.51
C SER A 551 -12.75 -20.00 -36.38
N THR A 552 -13.03 -19.15 -35.41
CA THR A 552 -14.41 -18.69 -35.11
C THR A 552 -14.68 -17.27 -35.60
N ALA A 553 -13.66 -16.52 -36.04
CA ALA A 553 -13.77 -15.12 -36.47
C ALA A 553 -14.91 -14.88 -37.47
N SER A 554 -15.06 -15.74 -38.48
CA SER A 554 -16.15 -15.65 -39.47
C SER A 554 -17.54 -15.85 -38.86
N SER A 555 -17.68 -16.74 -37.87
CA SER A 555 -18.94 -16.98 -37.17
C SER A 555 -19.28 -15.82 -36.23
N VAL A 556 -18.28 -15.31 -35.53
CA VAL A 556 -18.41 -14.13 -34.66
C VAL A 556 -18.82 -12.90 -35.49
N LEU A 557 -18.20 -12.68 -36.67
CA LEU A 557 -18.58 -11.60 -37.57
C LEU A 557 -20.07 -11.64 -37.93
N LYS A 558 -20.57 -12.79 -38.39
CA LYS A 558 -21.99 -12.95 -38.74
C LYS A 558 -22.92 -12.60 -37.57
N LYS A 559 -22.55 -13.01 -36.35
CA LYS A 559 -23.30 -12.69 -35.14
C LYS A 559 -23.24 -11.20 -34.81
N LEU A 560 -22.08 -10.55 -34.94
CA LEU A 560 -21.93 -9.11 -34.73
C LEU A 560 -22.77 -8.29 -35.73
N LEU A 561 -22.88 -8.73 -36.98
CA LEU A 561 -23.72 -8.08 -37.99
C LEU A 561 -25.22 -8.22 -37.72
N MET A 562 -25.63 -9.15 -36.85
CA MET A 562 -27.03 -9.32 -36.42
C MET A 562 -27.41 -8.45 -35.22
N PHE A 563 -26.47 -7.72 -34.61
CA PHE A 563 -26.78 -6.84 -33.48
C PHE A 563 -27.63 -5.63 -33.92
N PRO A 564 -28.48 -5.09 -33.03
CA PRO A 564 -29.21 -3.86 -33.30
C PRO A 564 -28.25 -2.68 -33.58
N PRO A 565 -28.64 -1.73 -34.45
CA PRO A 565 -27.77 -0.61 -34.85
C PRO A 565 -27.33 0.28 -33.67
N GLU A 566 -28.11 0.32 -32.59
CA GLU A 566 -27.79 1.04 -31.35
C GLU A 566 -26.50 0.53 -30.68
N TYR A 567 -26.13 -0.73 -30.90
CA TYR A 567 -24.91 -1.32 -30.35
C TYR A 567 -23.67 -1.06 -31.21
N TYR A 568 -23.80 -0.49 -32.42
CA TYR A 568 -22.67 -0.22 -33.32
C TYR A 568 -21.53 0.54 -32.63
N ASN A 569 -21.86 1.58 -31.85
CA ASN A 569 -20.87 2.35 -31.11
C ASN A 569 -20.17 1.55 -30.00
N GLN A 570 -20.88 0.62 -29.34
CA GLN A 570 -20.29 -0.26 -28.34
C GLN A 570 -19.38 -1.30 -28.99
N ILE A 571 -19.82 -1.89 -30.12
CA ILE A 571 -19.06 -2.87 -30.92
C ILE A 571 -17.76 -2.24 -31.41
N LYS A 572 -17.83 -1.07 -32.08
CA LYS A 572 -16.64 -0.43 -32.65
C LYS A 572 -15.60 -0.06 -31.57
N LYS A 573 -16.03 0.38 -30.38
CA LYS A 573 -15.15 0.69 -29.24
C LYS A 573 -14.35 -0.54 -28.77
N LYS A 574 -14.88 -1.77 -28.89
CA LYS A 574 -14.16 -3.00 -28.48
C LYS A 574 -12.92 -3.29 -29.32
N PHE A 575 -12.89 -2.87 -30.60
CA PHE A 575 -11.71 -3.03 -31.48
C PHE A 575 -10.49 -2.19 -31.05
N LEU A 576 -10.68 -1.17 -30.21
CA LEU A 576 -9.58 -0.36 -29.66
C LEU A 576 -9.04 -0.90 -28.33
N LYS A 577 -9.77 -1.79 -27.64
CA LYS A 577 -9.37 -2.36 -26.34
C LYS A 577 -8.50 -3.61 -26.51
N ILE A 578 -7.45 -3.53 -27.33
CA ILE A 578 -6.65 -4.69 -27.79
C ILE A 578 -5.99 -5.45 -26.64
N TRP A 579 -5.54 -4.75 -25.59
CA TRP A 579 -4.89 -5.35 -24.41
C TRP A 579 -5.80 -6.24 -23.57
N LYS A 580 -7.11 -6.24 -23.83
CA LYS A 580 -8.08 -7.14 -23.20
C LYS A 580 -8.15 -8.51 -23.88
N PHE A 581 -7.60 -8.65 -25.09
CA PHE A 581 -7.57 -9.91 -25.83
C PHE A 581 -6.31 -10.70 -25.50
N LYS A 582 -6.39 -12.03 -25.59
CA LYS A 582 -5.19 -12.88 -25.56
C LYS A 582 -4.28 -12.49 -26.72
N TYR A 583 -2.97 -12.42 -26.47
CA TYR A 583 -2.00 -12.03 -27.48
C TYR A 583 -2.06 -12.89 -28.76
N SER A 584 -2.36 -14.19 -28.62
CA SER A 584 -2.58 -15.13 -29.74
C SER A 584 -3.80 -14.81 -30.59
N ASN A 585 -4.78 -14.09 -30.06
CA ASN A 585 -6.07 -13.83 -30.72
C ASN A 585 -6.11 -12.45 -31.38
N ILE A 586 -5.03 -11.67 -31.32
CA ILE A 586 -4.94 -10.35 -31.97
C ILE A 586 -5.10 -10.48 -33.48
N GLU A 587 -4.57 -11.55 -34.07
CA GLU A 587 -4.76 -11.86 -35.50
C GLU A 587 -6.25 -12.06 -35.84
N ALA A 588 -6.96 -12.84 -35.04
CA ALA A 588 -8.40 -13.05 -35.20
C ALA A 588 -9.20 -11.74 -35.07
N LEU A 589 -8.77 -10.83 -34.20
CA LEU A 589 -9.36 -9.49 -34.06
C LEU A 589 -9.12 -8.64 -35.32
N ALA A 590 -7.97 -8.76 -35.97
CA ALA A 590 -7.66 -8.03 -37.20
C ALA A 590 -8.47 -8.56 -38.38
N SER A 591 -8.57 -9.89 -38.51
CA SER A 591 -9.47 -10.55 -39.46
C SER A 591 -10.92 -10.10 -39.29
N LEU A 592 -11.39 -10.07 -38.03
CA LEU A 592 -12.72 -9.61 -37.68
C LEU A 592 -12.92 -8.12 -38.05
N ALA A 593 -11.93 -7.26 -37.81
CA ALA A 593 -11.98 -5.85 -38.15
C ALA A 593 -12.05 -5.63 -39.67
N ALA A 594 -11.26 -6.37 -40.45
CA ALA A 594 -11.29 -6.31 -41.91
C ALA A 594 -12.64 -6.74 -42.47
N GLY A 595 -13.21 -7.85 -41.95
CA GLY A 595 -14.55 -8.28 -42.32
C GLY A 595 -15.63 -7.29 -41.90
N PHE A 596 -15.50 -6.67 -40.73
CA PHE A 596 -16.46 -5.65 -40.26
C PHE A 596 -16.41 -4.37 -41.10
N ALA A 597 -15.21 -3.93 -41.52
CA ALA A 597 -15.01 -2.78 -42.39
C ALA A 597 -15.63 -2.95 -43.79
N GLN A 598 -15.74 -4.18 -44.30
CA GLN A 598 -16.42 -4.45 -45.58
C GLN A 598 -17.94 -4.16 -45.51
N HIS A 599 -18.54 -4.26 -44.33
CA HIS A 599 -19.96 -3.98 -44.13
C HIS A 599 -20.23 -2.54 -43.68
N TYR A 600 -19.28 -1.93 -42.96
CA TYR A 600 -19.39 -0.56 -42.46
C TYR A 600 -18.23 0.28 -43.01
N THR A 601 -18.48 1.02 -44.10
CA THR A 601 -17.45 1.79 -44.81
C THR A 601 -16.73 2.82 -43.95
N ASP A 602 -17.44 3.43 -42.99
CA ASP A 602 -16.90 4.46 -42.11
C ASP A 602 -16.05 3.88 -40.97
N PHE A 603 -16.21 2.59 -40.66
CA PHE A 603 -15.53 1.94 -39.55
C PHE A 603 -14.02 1.84 -39.78
N GLY A 604 -13.60 1.46 -40.98
CA GLY A 604 -12.18 1.27 -41.30
C GLY A 604 -11.39 2.55 -41.06
N VAL A 605 -11.83 3.68 -41.64
CA VAL A 605 -11.20 4.98 -41.47
C VAL A 605 -11.19 5.40 -40.00
N TRP A 606 -12.33 5.30 -39.32
CA TRP A 606 -12.45 5.62 -37.90
C TRP A 606 -11.51 4.80 -37.01
N LEU A 607 -11.40 3.49 -37.27
CA LEU A 607 -10.56 2.58 -36.49
C LEU A 607 -9.10 3.01 -36.60
N ILE A 608 -8.63 3.31 -37.83
CA ILE A 608 -7.25 3.71 -38.06
C ILE A 608 -6.95 5.06 -37.42
N ASP A 609 -7.81 6.06 -37.57
CA ASP A 609 -7.63 7.38 -36.95
C ASP A 609 -7.55 7.28 -35.42
N ALA A 610 -8.51 6.58 -34.81
CA ALA A 610 -8.55 6.40 -33.35
C ALA A 610 -7.35 5.59 -32.85
N PHE A 611 -6.87 4.63 -33.65
CA PHE A 611 -5.74 3.81 -33.29
C PHE A 611 -4.41 4.57 -33.36
N PHE A 612 -4.21 5.44 -34.36
CA PHE A 612 -3.04 6.31 -34.41
C PHE A 612 -3.02 7.35 -33.30
N GLU A 613 -4.17 7.93 -32.95
CA GLU A 613 -4.29 8.81 -31.77
C GLU A 613 -3.87 8.06 -30.49
N GLN A 614 -4.30 6.80 -30.34
CA GLN A 614 -3.88 5.97 -29.21
C GLN A 614 -2.36 5.75 -29.16
N ILE A 615 -1.70 5.52 -30.30
CA ILE A 615 -0.24 5.40 -30.38
C ILE A 615 0.45 6.70 -29.95
N ILE A 616 -0.07 7.85 -30.37
CA ILE A 616 0.47 9.17 -29.98
C ILE A 616 0.37 9.35 -28.46
N MET A 617 -0.81 9.16 -27.88
CA MET A 617 -1.02 9.25 -26.42
C MET A 617 -0.12 8.27 -25.65
N ASP A 618 0.08 7.06 -26.17
CA ASP A 618 0.93 6.05 -25.57
C ASP A 618 2.43 6.44 -25.62
N LEU A 619 2.86 7.20 -26.63
CA LEU A 619 4.23 7.73 -26.74
C LEU A 619 4.44 8.98 -25.86
N GLU A 620 3.41 9.81 -25.69
CA GLU A 620 3.46 11.00 -24.82
C GLU A 620 3.50 10.64 -23.34
N SER A 621 2.65 9.69 -22.93
CA SER A 621 2.57 9.24 -21.53
C SER A 621 3.80 8.41 -21.11
N ASN A 622 4.35 7.62 -22.05
CA ASN A 622 5.47 6.71 -21.88
C ASN A 622 5.50 5.95 -20.54
N ASN A 623 4.34 5.42 -20.13
CA ASN A 623 4.19 4.72 -18.85
C ASN A 623 4.52 3.23 -18.97
N PHE A 624 5.48 2.75 -18.18
CA PHE A 624 5.92 1.35 -18.20
C PHE A 624 4.79 0.36 -17.86
N LYS A 625 3.80 0.75 -17.04
CA LYS A 625 2.63 -0.09 -16.73
C LYS A 625 1.85 -0.47 -18.00
N ASN A 626 1.86 0.40 -19.00
CA ASN A 626 1.14 0.23 -20.26
C ASN A 626 1.97 -0.46 -21.35
N ASN A 627 3.17 -0.98 -21.03
CA ASN A 627 4.04 -1.59 -22.02
C ASN A 627 3.40 -2.81 -22.71
N GLN A 628 2.66 -3.65 -21.98
CA GLN A 628 1.93 -4.76 -22.60
C GLN A 628 0.86 -4.27 -23.59
N LYS A 629 0.12 -3.21 -23.22
CA LYS A 629 -0.86 -2.56 -24.09
C LYS A 629 -0.19 -2.03 -25.37
N ARG A 630 0.92 -1.31 -25.24
CA ARG A 630 1.66 -0.73 -26.38
C ARG A 630 2.17 -1.79 -27.35
N VAL A 631 2.71 -2.89 -26.83
CA VAL A 631 3.15 -4.04 -27.66
C VAL A 631 1.97 -4.68 -28.37
N ALA A 632 0.85 -4.90 -27.67
CA ALA A 632 -0.36 -5.44 -28.28
C ALA A 632 -0.91 -4.52 -29.40
N CYS A 633 -0.87 -3.19 -29.20
CA CYS A 633 -1.20 -2.22 -30.25
C CYS A 633 -0.28 -2.40 -31.47
N MET A 634 1.04 -2.41 -31.30
CA MET A 634 1.96 -2.57 -32.44
C MET A 634 1.76 -3.90 -33.17
N LYS A 635 1.47 -4.99 -32.44
CA LYS A 635 1.11 -6.28 -33.03
C LYS A 635 -0.18 -6.14 -33.85
N TYR A 636 -1.22 -5.52 -33.30
CA TYR A 636 -2.49 -5.32 -33.99
C TYR A 636 -2.35 -4.50 -35.27
N LEU A 637 -1.55 -3.42 -35.25
CA LEU A 637 -1.27 -2.62 -36.46
C LEU A 637 -0.66 -3.47 -37.58
N GLY A 638 0.31 -4.33 -37.25
CA GLY A 638 0.90 -5.24 -38.24
C GLY A 638 -0.12 -6.22 -38.79
N GLU A 639 -1.01 -6.75 -37.96
CA GLU A 639 -2.07 -7.64 -38.44
C GLU A 639 -3.11 -6.91 -39.30
N LEU A 640 -3.45 -5.66 -39.00
CA LEU A 640 -4.33 -4.85 -39.85
C LEU A 640 -3.76 -4.68 -41.27
N TYR A 641 -2.44 -4.58 -41.41
CA TYR A 641 -1.78 -4.62 -42.72
C TYR A 641 -1.87 -6.00 -43.38
N ASN A 642 -1.62 -7.08 -42.62
CA ASN A 642 -1.70 -8.44 -43.15
C ASN A 642 -3.11 -8.76 -43.70
N TYR A 643 -4.15 -8.21 -43.08
CA TYR A 643 -5.55 -8.30 -43.52
C TYR A 643 -6.00 -7.17 -44.47
N GLN A 644 -5.06 -6.41 -45.04
CA GLN A 644 -5.29 -5.40 -46.08
C GLN A 644 -6.24 -4.25 -45.68
N LEU A 645 -6.33 -3.92 -44.38
CA LEU A 645 -7.07 -2.74 -43.93
C LEU A 645 -6.25 -1.45 -44.04
N ILE A 646 -4.92 -1.57 -44.07
CA ILE A 646 -3.98 -0.46 -44.24
C ILE A 646 -2.87 -0.82 -45.23
N ASP A 647 -2.30 0.21 -45.84
CA ASP A 647 -1.22 0.08 -46.83
C ASP A 647 0.17 0.02 -46.20
N ALA A 648 1.14 -0.52 -46.95
CA ALA A 648 2.54 -0.62 -46.54
C ALA A 648 3.17 0.75 -46.18
N GLU A 649 2.70 1.82 -46.80
CA GLU A 649 3.18 3.19 -46.52
C GLU A 649 2.80 3.65 -45.11
N VAL A 650 1.66 3.23 -44.59
CA VAL A 650 1.20 3.53 -43.22
C VAL A 650 2.12 2.85 -42.20
N ILE A 651 2.49 1.59 -42.45
CA ILE A 651 3.42 0.84 -41.60
C ILE A 651 4.79 1.51 -41.53
N LEU A 652 5.36 1.86 -42.69
CA LEU A 652 6.67 2.53 -42.77
C LEU A 652 6.63 3.91 -42.11
N THR A 653 5.54 4.66 -42.28
CA THR A 653 5.34 5.96 -41.65
C THR A 653 5.26 5.83 -40.13
N CYS A 654 4.52 4.83 -39.61
CA CYS A 654 4.43 4.56 -38.18
C CYS A 654 5.80 4.17 -37.59
N LEU A 655 6.55 3.30 -38.27
CA LEU A 655 7.89 2.87 -37.87
C LEU A 655 8.83 4.07 -37.70
N SER A 656 8.86 4.97 -38.67
CA SER A 656 9.63 6.21 -38.60
C SER A 656 9.11 7.17 -37.53
N PHE A 657 7.78 7.32 -37.42
CA PHE A 657 7.15 8.21 -36.44
C PHE A 657 7.53 7.84 -35.00
N VAL A 658 7.47 6.55 -34.64
CA VAL A 658 7.78 6.07 -33.28
C VAL A 658 9.18 6.49 -32.84
N ILE A 659 10.20 6.35 -33.69
CA ILE A 659 11.59 6.70 -33.34
C ILE A 659 11.88 8.21 -33.46
N CYS A 660 11.16 8.94 -34.29
CA CYS A 660 11.33 10.39 -34.47
C CYS A 660 10.53 11.23 -33.45
N PHE A 661 9.53 10.65 -32.78
CA PHE A 661 8.60 11.38 -31.92
C PHE A 661 9.31 12.11 -30.76
N GLY A 662 9.10 13.42 -30.63
CA GLY A 662 9.64 14.22 -29.52
C GLY A 662 11.11 14.65 -29.66
N HIS A 663 11.79 14.31 -30.75
CA HIS A 663 13.14 14.77 -31.03
C HIS A 663 13.14 16.17 -31.68
N GLN A 664 14.13 16.99 -31.33
CA GLN A 664 14.31 18.32 -31.93
C GLN A 664 14.55 18.18 -33.43
N ASN A 665 13.80 18.92 -34.24
CA ASN A 665 13.78 18.82 -35.72
C ASN A 665 13.35 17.44 -36.27
N GLY A 666 12.72 16.59 -35.45
CA GLY A 666 12.19 15.28 -35.89
C GLY A 666 13.26 14.23 -36.19
N LEU A 667 14.52 14.45 -35.79
CA LEU A 667 15.62 13.51 -36.01
C LEU A 667 16.31 13.15 -34.70
N PRO A 668 16.51 11.85 -34.42
CA PRO A 668 17.29 11.41 -33.27
C PRO A 668 18.75 11.78 -33.51
N VAL A 669 19.36 12.46 -32.54
CA VAL A 669 20.78 12.84 -32.58
C VAL A 669 21.43 12.31 -31.32
N LYS A 670 22.64 11.74 -31.46
CA LYS A 670 23.42 11.24 -30.34
C LYS A 670 23.66 12.36 -29.32
N ASP A 671 23.53 12.03 -28.03
CA ASP A 671 23.69 12.94 -26.90
C ASP A 671 22.67 14.09 -26.83
N SER A 672 21.62 14.08 -27.67
CA SER A 672 20.50 15.02 -27.60
C SER A 672 19.35 14.50 -26.74
N LEU A 673 18.73 15.38 -25.96
CA LEU A 673 17.62 15.03 -25.07
C LEU A 673 16.29 14.99 -25.84
N CYS A 674 15.52 13.91 -25.64
CA CYS A 674 14.13 13.78 -26.12
C CYS A 674 13.15 14.13 -24.99
N GLN A 675 12.08 14.87 -25.30
CA GLN A 675 11.11 15.31 -24.29
C GLN A 675 10.33 14.15 -23.65
N PHE A 676 10.05 13.10 -24.41
CA PHE A 676 9.17 12.00 -24.01
C PHE A 676 9.90 10.67 -23.78
N GLU A 677 11.23 10.67 -23.85
CA GLU A 677 12.02 9.45 -23.77
C GLU A 677 13.39 9.68 -23.11
N SER A 678 13.75 8.78 -22.20
CA SER A 678 15.07 8.78 -21.53
C SER A 678 16.13 8.13 -22.43
N PRO A 679 17.41 8.55 -22.37
CA PRO A 679 18.51 7.88 -23.08
C PRO A 679 18.70 6.38 -22.76
N ASN A 680 18.21 5.94 -21.58
CA ASN A 680 18.23 4.54 -21.15
C ASN A 680 16.97 3.75 -21.53
N ASP A 681 15.96 4.41 -22.11
CA ASP A 681 14.72 3.75 -22.53
C ASP A 681 14.92 3.11 -23.91
N LEU A 682 14.78 1.79 -23.96
CA LEU A 682 14.92 0.97 -25.16
C LEU A 682 13.56 0.53 -25.72
N PHE A 683 12.45 1.00 -25.16
CA PHE A 683 11.13 0.44 -25.44
C PHE A 683 10.63 0.77 -26.84
N ARG A 684 10.97 1.94 -27.39
CA ARG A 684 10.65 2.28 -28.80
C ARG A 684 11.27 1.29 -29.79
N ILE A 685 12.47 0.78 -29.51
CA ILE A 685 13.11 -0.26 -30.32
C ILE A 685 12.27 -1.54 -30.28
N ARG A 686 11.78 -1.94 -29.10
CA ARG A 686 10.90 -3.10 -28.95
C ARG A 686 9.58 -2.95 -29.71
N LEU A 687 9.00 -1.75 -29.73
CA LEU A 687 7.79 -1.45 -30.51
C LEU A 687 8.03 -1.61 -32.01
N CYS A 688 9.12 -1.05 -32.54
CA CYS A 688 9.50 -1.23 -33.94
C CYS A 688 9.77 -2.71 -34.27
N CYS A 689 10.51 -3.43 -33.43
CA CYS A 689 10.75 -4.86 -33.62
C CYS A 689 9.45 -5.67 -33.61
N THR A 690 8.51 -5.37 -32.71
CA THR A 690 7.20 -6.07 -32.64
C THR A 690 6.42 -5.92 -33.94
N LEU A 691 6.37 -4.69 -34.47
CA LEU A 691 5.68 -4.41 -35.73
C LEU A 691 6.36 -5.12 -36.91
N LEU A 692 7.68 -5.04 -36.98
CA LEU A 692 8.48 -5.70 -38.00
C LEU A 692 8.38 -7.23 -37.97
N GLN A 693 8.34 -7.85 -36.78
CA GLN A 693 8.09 -9.31 -36.65
C GLN A 693 6.71 -9.71 -37.17
N THR A 694 5.74 -8.79 -37.13
CA THR A 694 4.36 -9.11 -37.48
C THR A 694 4.12 -9.01 -38.98
N CYS A 695 4.59 -7.93 -39.61
CA CYS A 695 4.28 -7.65 -41.02
C CYS A 695 5.52 -7.43 -41.90
N GLY A 696 6.73 -7.43 -41.34
CA GLY A 696 7.95 -7.01 -42.03
C GLY A 696 8.34 -7.91 -43.22
N ILE A 697 8.04 -9.21 -43.16
CA ILE A 697 8.29 -10.15 -44.27
C ILE A 697 7.40 -9.81 -45.47
N TYR A 698 6.17 -9.35 -45.23
CA TYR A 698 5.18 -9.05 -46.26
C TYR A 698 5.34 -7.66 -46.89
N LEU A 699 6.31 -6.85 -46.44
CA LEU A 699 6.66 -5.56 -47.02
C LEU A 699 7.52 -5.75 -48.28
N GLU A 700 6.93 -6.41 -49.28
CA GLU A 700 7.56 -6.77 -50.53
C GLU A 700 7.17 -5.81 -51.67
N GLY A 701 8.10 -5.55 -52.59
CA GLY A 701 7.91 -4.64 -53.72
C GLY A 701 9.11 -3.69 -53.91
N PRO A 702 9.52 -3.36 -55.14
CA PRO A 702 10.80 -2.69 -55.39
C PRO A 702 10.92 -1.30 -54.74
N GLY A 703 9.83 -0.55 -54.60
CA GLY A 703 9.80 0.74 -53.89
C GLY A 703 9.73 0.61 -52.37
N ILE A 704 8.84 -0.24 -51.87
CA ILE A 704 8.64 -0.50 -50.43
C ILE A 704 9.88 -1.13 -49.82
N ARG A 705 10.51 -2.09 -50.52
CA ARG A 705 11.75 -2.75 -50.12
C ARG A 705 12.88 -1.75 -49.90
N LYS A 706 13.05 -0.79 -50.82
CA LYS A 706 14.05 0.28 -50.67
C LYS A 706 13.76 1.16 -49.44
N LYS A 707 12.49 1.55 -49.24
CA LYS A 707 12.08 2.33 -48.06
C LYS A 707 12.31 1.56 -46.74
N LEU A 708 12.00 0.26 -46.72
CA LEU A 708 12.23 -0.61 -45.57
C LEU A 708 13.73 -0.78 -45.28
N ASP A 709 14.54 -1.05 -46.31
CA ASP A 709 15.98 -1.19 -46.16
C ASP A 709 16.61 0.12 -45.61
N ALA A 710 16.13 1.28 -46.07
CA ALA A 710 16.51 2.57 -45.52
C ALA A 710 16.08 2.74 -44.05
N PHE A 711 14.86 2.33 -43.69
CA PHE A 711 14.39 2.36 -42.31
C PHE A 711 15.20 1.42 -41.40
N LEU A 712 15.56 0.22 -41.84
CA LEU A 712 16.36 -0.72 -41.05
C LEU A 712 17.77 -0.18 -40.74
N ILE A 713 18.37 0.57 -41.67
CA ILE A 713 19.62 1.29 -41.44
C ILE A 713 19.39 2.42 -40.43
N PHE A 714 18.30 3.16 -40.55
CA PHE A 714 17.95 4.24 -39.63
C PHE A 714 17.62 3.76 -38.21
N LEU A 715 16.98 2.60 -38.06
CA LEU A 715 16.73 1.95 -36.78
C LEU A 715 18.05 1.53 -36.10
N GLN A 716 18.99 0.97 -36.86
CA GLN A 716 20.33 0.67 -36.35
C GLN A 716 21.09 1.93 -35.93
N TYR A 717 20.98 3.02 -36.70
CA TYR A 717 21.52 4.33 -36.28
C TYR A 717 20.88 4.82 -34.97
N TYR A 718 19.56 4.71 -34.85
CA TYR A 718 18.81 5.09 -33.65
C TYR A 718 19.28 4.33 -32.40
N CYS A 719 19.58 3.04 -32.54
CA CYS A 719 20.16 2.24 -31.46
C CYS A 719 21.46 2.85 -30.89
N PHE A 720 22.31 3.44 -31.73
CA PHE A 720 23.54 4.11 -31.29
C PHE A 720 23.33 5.49 -30.65
N THR A 721 22.12 6.05 -30.70
CA THR A 721 21.77 7.26 -29.94
C THR A 721 21.45 6.97 -28.48
N LYS A 722 21.25 5.70 -28.12
CA LYS A 722 21.00 5.24 -26.75
C LYS A 722 22.31 5.05 -25.98
N SER A 723 22.23 5.19 -24.66
CA SER A 723 23.41 5.12 -23.77
C SER A 723 24.03 3.72 -23.74
N GLN A 724 23.18 2.69 -23.61
CA GLN A 724 23.57 1.28 -23.61
C GLN A 724 22.40 0.42 -24.10
N ILE A 725 22.66 -0.44 -25.08
CA ILE A 725 21.69 -1.44 -25.55
C ILE A 725 21.85 -2.68 -24.67
N SER A 726 20.75 -3.17 -24.11
CA SER A 726 20.74 -4.43 -23.37
C SER A 726 20.80 -5.61 -24.35
N MET A 727 21.47 -6.69 -23.96
CA MET A 727 21.69 -7.87 -24.82
C MET A 727 20.38 -8.47 -25.35
N ASP A 728 19.31 -8.46 -24.55
CA ASP A 728 17.99 -8.95 -24.97
C ASP A 728 17.40 -8.16 -26.14
N VAL A 729 17.57 -6.83 -26.16
CA VAL A 729 17.14 -5.97 -27.26
C VAL A 729 18.05 -6.13 -28.48
N GLU A 730 19.33 -6.34 -28.26
CA GLU A 730 20.30 -6.61 -29.33
C GLU A 730 19.97 -7.92 -30.07
N PHE A 731 19.72 -9.01 -29.33
CA PHE A 731 19.28 -10.28 -29.93
C PHE A 731 17.93 -10.14 -30.63
N LEU A 732 16.96 -9.43 -30.02
CA LEU A 732 15.68 -9.16 -30.66
C LEU A 732 15.87 -8.44 -32.01
N LEU A 733 16.69 -7.39 -32.05
CA LEU A 733 16.97 -6.65 -33.27
C LEU A 733 17.66 -7.52 -34.32
N GLN A 734 18.62 -8.35 -33.91
CA GLN A 734 19.32 -9.28 -34.80
C GLN A 734 18.38 -10.31 -35.41
N ASP A 735 17.51 -10.92 -34.61
CA ASP A 735 16.55 -11.92 -35.07
C ASP A 735 15.59 -11.31 -36.11
N VAL A 736 15.07 -10.10 -35.85
CA VAL A 736 14.19 -9.38 -36.78
C VAL A 736 14.90 -9.02 -38.09
N LEU A 737 16.14 -8.54 -38.01
CA LEU A 737 16.92 -8.21 -39.20
C LEU A 737 17.22 -9.44 -40.05
N GLN A 738 17.53 -10.58 -39.44
CA GLN A 738 17.77 -11.84 -40.15
C GLN A 738 16.49 -12.41 -40.77
N GLU A 739 15.36 -12.30 -40.08
CA GLU A 739 14.05 -12.75 -40.55
C GLU A 739 13.61 -11.98 -41.80
N ILE A 740 13.74 -10.65 -41.78
CA ILE A 740 13.32 -9.78 -42.89
C ILE A 740 14.37 -9.74 -44.01
N ARG A 741 15.67 -9.74 -43.64
CA ARG A 741 16.80 -9.67 -44.57
C ARG A 741 17.92 -10.62 -44.11
N PRO A 742 17.89 -11.88 -44.57
CA PRO A 742 18.90 -12.88 -44.21
C PRO A 742 20.36 -12.49 -44.52
N ASN A 743 20.56 -11.60 -45.50
CA ASN A 743 21.88 -11.11 -45.92
C ASN A 743 22.24 -9.74 -45.32
N SER A 744 21.42 -9.19 -44.41
CA SER A 744 21.72 -7.92 -43.75
C SER A 744 22.91 -8.08 -42.79
N LYS A 745 23.84 -7.14 -42.85
CA LYS A 745 24.96 -7.07 -41.89
C LYS A 745 24.55 -6.14 -40.75
N LEU A 746 24.82 -6.57 -39.52
CA LEU A 746 24.74 -5.71 -38.35
C LEU A 746 25.82 -4.65 -38.45
N ILE A 747 25.41 -3.38 -38.33
CA ILE A 747 26.32 -2.26 -38.30
C ILE A 747 27.07 -2.28 -36.97
N SER A 748 28.39 -2.24 -37.05
CA SER A 748 29.28 -2.46 -35.90
C SER A 748 29.70 -1.17 -35.19
N SER A 749 29.54 -0.02 -35.85
CA SER A 749 29.92 1.28 -35.29
C SER A 749 28.96 2.41 -35.68
N HIS A 750 28.92 3.44 -34.85
CA HIS A 750 28.13 4.64 -35.12
C HIS A 750 28.58 5.35 -36.42
N GLU A 751 29.88 5.36 -36.70
CA GLU A 751 30.45 5.96 -37.92
C GLU A 751 30.01 5.19 -39.18
N GLU A 752 30.02 3.86 -39.12
CA GLU A 752 29.50 3.00 -40.19
C GLU A 752 27.99 3.24 -40.41
N ALA A 753 27.21 3.45 -39.35
CA ALA A 753 25.78 3.78 -39.44
C ALA A 753 25.54 5.13 -40.16
N ILE A 754 26.35 6.13 -39.83
CA ILE A 754 26.29 7.46 -40.47
C ILE A 754 26.67 7.35 -41.96
N GLN A 755 27.74 6.62 -42.28
CA GLN A 755 28.17 6.40 -43.67
C GLN A 755 27.08 5.68 -44.50
N ALA A 756 26.44 4.66 -43.91
CA ALA A 756 25.31 3.97 -44.52
C ALA A 756 24.14 4.94 -44.80
N LEU A 757 23.79 5.82 -43.86
CA LEU A 757 22.77 6.85 -44.06
C LEU A 757 23.14 7.88 -45.15
N ILE A 758 24.40 8.32 -45.21
CA ILE A 758 24.87 9.27 -46.23
C ILE A 758 24.83 8.64 -47.64
N SER A 759 25.24 7.37 -47.76
CA SER A 759 25.18 6.65 -49.05
C SER A 759 23.75 6.46 -49.56
N LEU A 760 22.78 6.29 -48.67
CA LEU A 760 21.35 6.26 -49.00
C LEU A 760 20.85 7.61 -49.52
N GLN A 761 21.24 8.72 -48.89
CA GLN A 761 20.87 10.07 -49.33
C GLN A 761 21.47 10.41 -50.71
N SER A 762 22.71 10.02 -50.94
CA SER A 762 23.43 10.25 -52.21
C SER A 762 22.78 9.53 -53.40
N SER A 763 22.22 8.34 -53.16
CA SER A 763 21.58 7.50 -54.20
C SER A 763 20.20 8.01 -54.64
N ASN A 764 19.59 8.92 -53.88
CA ASN A 764 18.22 9.41 -54.10
C ASN A 764 18.15 10.73 -54.89
N ASN A 765 19.28 11.35 -55.24
CA ASN A 765 19.33 12.67 -55.87
C ASN A 765 19.03 12.72 -57.39
N ASN A 766 18.66 11.61 -58.03
CA ASN A 766 18.33 11.55 -59.47
C ASN A 766 16.81 11.61 -59.78
N SER A 767 15.99 12.19 -58.90
CA SER A 767 14.57 12.46 -59.19
C SER A 767 14.14 13.80 -58.58
N PRO A 768 13.31 14.62 -59.24
CA PRO A 768 13.05 15.98 -58.80
C PRO A 768 12.18 15.98 -57.53
N ARG A 769 12.74 16.51 -56.43
CA ARG A 769 12.08 16.91 -55.17
C ARG A 769 11.11 15.89 -54.55
N GLN A 770 11.68 14.86 -53.92
CA GLN A 770 11.20 14.38 -52.63
C GLN A 770 12.32 14.57 -51.61
N SER A 771 12.48 15.80 -51.14
CA SER A 771 13.08 16.03 -49.84
C SER A 771 12.34 15.15 -48.83
N ILE A 772 13.07 14.40 -48.01
CA ILE A 772 12.57 13.83 -46.76
C ILE A 772 12.18 15.03 -45.89
N ALA A 773 11.02 15.60 -46.18
CA ALA A 773 10.52 16.82 -45.59
C ALA A 773 9.80 16.43 -44.29
N PHE A 774 10.56 16.30 -43.21
CA PHE A 774 10.03 16.51 -41.88
C PHE A 774 9.86 18.03 -41.67
N GLN A 775 8.89 18.64 -42.36
CA GLN A 775 8.43 20.00 -42.07
C GLN A 775 6.90 20.05 -42.03
N LYS A 776 6.41 20.41 -40.84
CA LYS A 776 5.12 21.01 -40.47
C LYS A 776 3.98 20.92 -41.49
N SER A 777 3.03 20.03 -41.21
CA SER A 777 1.61 20.39 -41.31
C SER A 777 1.13 20.82 -39.91
N GLU A 778 1.01 22.13 -39.68
CA GLU A 778 0.18 22.62 -38.59
C GLU A 778 -1.29 22.33 -38.95
N PRO A 779 -2.06 21.62 -38.11
CA PRO A 779 -3.51 21.71 -38.20
C PRO A 779 -3.90 23.08 -37.65
N SER A 780 -4.54 23.90 -38.48
CA SER A 780 -5.17 25.14 -38.03
C SER A 780 -6.26 24.83 -36.97
N PRO A 781 -6.45 25.69 -35.96
CA PRO A 781 -7.34 25.42 -34.85
C PRO A 781 -8.80 25.50 -35.33
N SER A 782 -9.49 24.36 -35.34
CA SER A 782 -10.94 24.35 -35.38
C SER A 782 -11.46 24.26 -33.93
N ASN A 783 -12.46 25.08 -33.64
CA ASN A 783 -13.00 25.38 -32.32
C ASN A 783 -13.21 24.15 -31.41
N PRO A 784 -12.99 24.29 -30.08
CA PRO A 784 -13.29 23.23 -29.13
C PRO A 784 -14.81 23.02 -29.04
N LEU A 785 -15.30 21.94 -29.65
CA LEU A 785 -16.60 21.38 -29.33
C LEU A 785 -16.52 20.78 -27.91
N LYS A 786 -17.26 21.40 -26.99
CA LYS A 786 -17.50 20.90 -25.63
C LYS A 786 -18.06 19.48 -25.70
N HIS A 787 -17.22 18.47 -25.45
CA HIS A 787 -17.68 17.12 -25.09
C HIS A 787 -17.85 17.03 -23.56
N LYS A 788 -19.03 16.53 -23.16
CA LYS A 788 -19.45 16.34 -21.76
C LYS A 788 -18.58 15.31 -21.03
N LYS A 789 -18.31 15.59 -19.75
CA LYS A 789 -17.55 14.77 -18.79
C LYS A 789 -18.36 13.60 -18.22
N ASP A 790 -18.91 12.73 -19.07
CA ASP A 790 -19.73 11.61 -18.59
C ASP A 790 -19.09 10.21 -18.82
N ASP A 791 -18.00 10.09 -19.60
CA ASP A 791 -17.48 8.78 -20.06
C ASP A 791 -16.43 8.10 -19.14
N GLU A 792 -15.70 8.82 -18.27
CA GLU A 792 -14.62 8.21 -17.46
C GLU A 792 -15.14 7.22 -16.40
N SER A 793 -16.35 7.43 -15.89
CA SER A 793 -16.97 6.53 -14.91
C SER A 793 -17.51 5.24 -15.51
N GLU A 794 -17.70 5.16 -16.82
CA GLU A 794 -18.23 3.95 -17.48
C GLU A 794 -17.13 2.93 -17.80
N GLU A 795 -15.91 3.39 -18.05
CA GLU A 795 -14.78 2.53 -18.42
C GLU A 795 -14.27 1.70 -17.23
N GLU A 796 -14.14 2.29 -16.04
CA GLU A 796 -13.73 1.58 -14.81
C GLU A 796 -14.72 0.48 -14.41
N ASN A 797 -16.03 0.79 -14.48
CA ASN A 797 -17.11 -0.15 -14.17
C ASN A 797 -17.20 -1.31 -15.18
N GLU A 798 -16.81 -1.06 -16.44
CA GLU A 798 -16.75 -2.10 -17.45
C GLU A 798 -15.57 -3.05 -17.21
N GLU A 799 -14.38 -2.54 -16.88
CA GLU A 799 -13.19 -3.39 -16.68
C GLU A 799 -13.33 -4.40 -15.52
N ASP A 800 -13.95 -4.01 -14.42
CA ASP A 800 -14.12 -4.88 -13.25
C ASP A 800 -15.18 -5.96 -13.49
N PHE A 801 -16.26 -5.63 -14.20
CA PHE A 801 -17.27 -6.60 -14.63
C PHE A 801 -16.68 -7.65 -15.59
N GLU A 802 -15.84 -7.21 -16.54
CA GLU A 802 -15.20 -8.08 -17.52
C GLU A 802 -14.23 -9.08 -16.86
N LYS A 803 -13.45 -8.63 -15.86
CA LYS A 803 -12.62 -9.51 -15.02
C LYS A 803 -13.46 -10.53 -14.25
N LEU A 804 -14.55 -10.08 -13.61
CA LEU A 804 -15.47 -10.94 -12.85
C LEU A 804 -16.15 -12.00 -13.71
N PHE A 805 -16.59 -11.62 -14.93
CA PHE A 805 -17.26 -12.51 -15.88
C PHE A 805 -16.29 -13.53 -16.48
N SER A 806 -15.09 -13.12 -16.90
CA SER A 806 -14.07 -14.06 -17.38
C SER A 806 -13.67 -15.08 -16.32
N GLN A 807 -13.66 -14.69 -15.04
CA GLN A 807 -13.36 -15.58 -13.94
C GLN A 807 -14.54 -16.54 -13.65
N MET A 808 -15.79 -16.07 -13.71
CA MET A 808 -17.00 -16.92 -13.59
C MET A 808 -17.09 -18.01 -14.69
N MET A 809 -16.70 -17.67 -15.92
CA MET A 809 -16.75 -18.61 -17.05
C MET A 809 -15.59 -19.62 -17.05
N ASN A 810 -14.41 -19.25 -16.51
CA ASN A 810 -13.28 -20.16 -16.37
C ASN A 810 -13.51 -21.23 -15.29
N ASP A 811 -14.27 -20.90 -14.23
CA ASP A 811 -14.64 -21.85 -13.18
C ASP A 811 -15.62 -22.94 -13.68
N SER A 812 -16.29 -22.70 -14.80
CA SER A 812 -17.26 -23.63 -15.39
C SER A 812 -16.67 -24.64 -16.37
N SER A 813 -15.41 -24.49 -16.82
CA SER A 813 -14.88 -25.33 -17.92
C SER A 813 -13.53 -26.04 -17.72
N ASP A 814 -12.73 -25.84 -16.67
CA ASP A 814 -11.43 -26.54 -16.57
C ASP A 814 -11.04 -26.98 -15.13
N LYS A 815 -11.68 -28.04 -14.63
CA LYS A 815 -11.01 -28.97 -13.69
C LYS A 815 -10.23 -30.00 -14.51
N ARG A 816 -9.05 -29.62 -15.01
CA ARG A 816 -7.95 -30.53 -15.36
C ARG A 816 -6.66 -29.73 -15.67
N ASP A 817 -5.65 -29.98 -14.85
CA ASP A 817 -4.21 -29.69 -15.02
C ASP A 817 -3.78 -28.30 -15.51
N ARG A 818 -3.38 -27.43 -14.56
CA ARG A 818 -2.37 -26.40 -14.82
C ARG A 818 -1.25 -26.45 -13.79
N LYS A 819 -0.20 -27.20 -14.13
CA LYS A 819 1.18 -26.87 -13.73
C LYS A 819 1.54 -25.55 -14.41
N SER A 820 1.89 -24.52 -13.62
CA SER A 820 2.56 -23.33 -14.11
C SER A 820 3.92 -23.71 -14.68
N GLN A 821 4.00 -23.83 -16.01
CA GLN A 821 5.25 -24.04 -16.73
C GLN A 821 5.71 -22.68 -17.27
N PHE A 822 6.45 -21.95 -16.44
CA PHE A 822 7.24 -20.81 -16.88
C PHE A 822 8.51 -21.34 -17.56
N ASP A 823 8.50 -21.41 -18.89
CA ASP A 823 9.52 -22.06 -19.71
C ASP A 823 10.63 -21.05 -20.11
N ALA A 824 11.25 -20.41 -19.12
CA ALA A 824 12.46 -19.60 -19.32
C ALA A 824 13.71 -20.43 -18.95
N PRO A 825 14.70 -20.59 -19.84
CA PRO A 825 15.91 -21.33 -19.52
C PRO A 825 16.74 -20.58 -18.47
N VAL A 826 16.75 -21.08 -17.24
CA VAL A 826 17.69 -20.65 -16.20
C VAL A 826 19.06 -21.28 -16.49
N PRO A 827 20.16 -20.51 -16.56
CA PRO A 827 21.50 -21.06 -16.73
C PRO A 827 21.86 -21.97 -15.55
N ARG A 828 22.11 -23.26 -15.80
CA ARG A 828 22.80 -24.13 -14.83
C ARG A 828 24.30 -24.01 -15.07
N VAL A 829 24.99 -23.31 -14.18
CA VAL A 829 26.45 -23.16 -14.23
C VAL A 829 27.11 -24.44 -13.72
N LYS A 830 27.75 -25.19 -14.63
CA LYS A 830 28.84 -26.10 -14.27
C LYS A 830 30.10 -25.59 -14.97
N ALA A 831 30.92 -24.86 -14.24
CA ALA A 831 32.23 -24.42 -14.71
C ALA A 831 33.27 -25.53 -14.44
N SER A 832 33.91 -26.04 -15.48
CA SER A 832 35.11 -26.88 -15.36
C SER A 832 36.33 -26.06 -15.74
N LYS A 833 37.36 -26.14 -14.89
CA LYS A 833 38.63 -25.42 -15.08
C LYS A 833 39.48 -26.20 -16.09
N ASP A 834 39.46 -25.81 -17.36
CA ASP A 834 40.40 -26.35 -18.35
C ASP A 834 41.76 -25.65 -18.17
N SER A 835 42.69 -26.38 -17.56
CA SER A 835 43.97 -25.88 -17.05
C SER A 835 45.05 -25.65 -18.12
N SER A 836 44.67 -25.30 -19.35
CA SER A 836 45.64 -25.16 -20.46
C SER A 836 45.64 -23.81 -21.18
N ASN A 837 44.70 -22.88 -20.95
CA ASN A 837 44.68 -21.62 -21.74
C ASN A 837 44.11 -20.36 -21.07
N GLY A 838 43.99 -20.30 -19.73
CA GLY A 838 43.57 -19.05 -19.05
C GLY A 838 42.14 -18.57 -19.37
N ASN A 839 41.26 -19.46 -19.84
CA ASN A 839 39.84 -19.18 -20.11
C ASN A 839 38.94 -20.08 -19.25
N LEU A 840 37.81 -19.54 -18.79
CA LEU A 840 36.74 -20.26 -18.09
C LEU A 840 35.67 -20.74 -19.08
N SER A 841 35.25 -21.99 -18.96
CA SER A 841 34.20 -22.58 -19.81
C SER A 841 32.81 -22.46 -19.16
N PHE A 842 31.86 -21.92 -19.91
CA PHE A 842 30.44 -21.82 -19.54
C PHE A 842 29.59 -22.64 -20.51
N SER A 843 28.59 -23.39 -20.02
CA SER A 843 27.66 -24.14 -20.88
C SER A 843 26.31 -23.44 -20.94
N LEU A 844 25.97 -22.86 -22.09
CA LEU A 844 24.72 -22.17 -22.35
C LEU A 844 23.74 -23.10 -23.07
N MET A 845 22.58 -23.37 -22.47
CA MET A 845 21.49 -24.10 -23.13
C MET A 845 20.61 -23.11 -23.89
N THR A 846 20.39 -23.37 -25.17
CA THR A 846 19.58 -22.57 -26.08
C THR A 846 18.49 -23.46 -26.69
N LYS A 847 17.31 -22.90 -26.97
CA LYS A 847 16.18 -23.62 -27.57
C LYS A 847 15.99 -23.09 -29.00
N LYS A 848 16.15 -23.95 -30.01
CA LYS A 848 15.86 -23.62 -31.42
C LYS A 848 14.63 -24.44 -31.83
N GLY A 849 13.46 -23.80 -31.84
CA GLY A 849 12.17 -24.48 -32.00
C GLY A 849 11.86 -25.41 -30.81
N THR A 850 11.49 -26.67 -31.07
CA THR A 850 11.13 -27.66 -30.03
C THR A 850 12.32 -28.46 -29.48
N ARG A 851 13.57 -28.27 -29.95
CA ARG A 851 14.76 -28.97 -29.44
C ARG A 851 15.73 -28.06 -28.69
N GLN A 852 16.25 -28.55 -27.56
CA GLN A 852 17.28 -27.89 -26.74
C GLN A 852 18.69 -28.25 -27.24
N GLN A 853 19.59 -27.27 -27.33
CA GLN A 853 21.01 -27.43 -27.65
C GLN A 853 21.89 -26.72 -26.62
N THR A 854 22.96 -27.39 -26.17
CA THR A 854 23.94 -26.82 -25.24
C THR A 854 25.20 -26.39 -26.00
N ARG A 855 25.59 -25.11 -25.89
CA ARG A 855 26.82 -24.56 -26.45
C ARG A 855 27.80 -24.20 -25.33
N LYS A 856 29.08 -24.57 -25.49
CA LYS A 856 30.14 -24.16 -24.57
C LYS A 856 30.76 -22.84 -25.04
N ILE A 857 30.88 -21.88 -24.13
CA ILE A 857 31.46 -20.55 -24.35
C ILE A 857 32.73 -20.47 -23.51
N LEU A 858 33.84 -20.06 -24.13
CA LEU A 858 35.11 -19.81 -23.46
C LEU A 858 35.23 -18.32 -23.17
N VAL A 859 35.38 -17.95 -21.91
CA VAL A 859 35.47 -16.57 -21.44
C VAL A 859 36.85 -16.33 -20.83
N PRO A 860 37.61 -15.31 -21.26
CA PRO A 860 38.90 -14.96 -20.66
C PRO A 860 38.78 -14.61 -19.19
N MET A 861 39.76 -15.03 -18.36
CA MET A 861 39.73 -14.79 -16.90
C MET A 861 39.66 -13.31 -16.50
N ASP A 862 40.04 -12.40 -17.39
CA ASP A 862 40.10 -10.97 -17.12
C ASP A 862 38.73 -10.28 -17.21
N SER A 863 37.75 -10.95 -17.82
CA SER A 863 36.37 -10.47 -17.98
C SER A 863 35.67 -10.27 -16.65
N SER A 864 34.82 -9.25 -16.54
CA SER A 864 33.98 -9.00 -15.35
C SER A 864 33.15 -10.23 -14.98
N LEU A 865 32.62 -10.95 -15.98
CA LEU A 865 31.86 -12.18 -15.81
C LEU A 865 32.71 -13.32 -15.21
N ALA A 866 33.96 -13.44 -15.65
CA ALA A 866 34.92 -14.41 -15.10
C ALA A 866 35.31 -14.06 -13.66
N LYS A 867 35.57 -12.78 -13.37
CA LYS A 867 35.93 -12.29 -12.03
C LYS A 867 34.78 -12.43 -11.04
N GLU A 868 33.54 -12.10 -11.43
CA GLU A 868 32.35 -12.30 -10.59
C GLU A 868 32.01 -13.77 -10.43
N ALA A 869 32.13 -14.60 -11.46
CA ALA A 869 31.93 -16.05 -11.34
C ALA A 869 32.97 -16.70 -10.40
N ILE A 870 34.25 -16.31 -10.49
CA ILE A 870 35.30 -16.76 -9.55
C ILE A 870 34.99 -16.28 -8.14
N LYS A 871 34.59 -15.02 -7.96
CA LYS A 871 34.26 -14.45 -6.64
C LYS A 871 33.02 -15.11 -6.02
N HIS A 872 32.00 -15.40 -6.82
CA HIS A 872 30.81 -16.14 -6.40
C HIS A 872 31.17 -17.58 -6.03
N GLN A 873 32.01 -18.24 -6.83
CA GLN A 873 32.48 -19.60 -6.55
C GLN A 873 33.37 -19.67 -5.30
N GLU A 874 34.23 -18.69 -5.06
CA GLU A 874 35.01 -18.59 -3.83
C GLU A 874 34.11 -18.34 -2.61
N LYS A 875 33.04 -17.56 -2.77
CA LYS A 875 32.04 -17.32 -1.73
C LYS A 875 31.26 -18.60 -1.41
N GLU A 876 30.73 -19.29 -2.41
CA GLU A 876 30.07 -20.59 -2.23
C GLU A 876 31.02 -21.64 -1.65
N ARG A 877 32.30 -21.66 -2.04
CA ARG A 877 33.28 -22.59 -1.48
C ARG A 877 33.62 -22.26 -0.02
N LYS A 878 33.64 -20.97 0.35
CA LYS A 878 33.80 -20.53 1.74
C LYS A 878 32.56 -20.90 2.56
N GLU A 879 31.36 -20.68 2.04
CA GLU A 879 30.10 -21.05 2.68
C GLU A 879 29.96 -22.57 2.81
N GLN A 880 30.39 -23.35 1.81
CA GLN A 880 30.44 -24.82 1.89
C GLN A 880 31.51 -25.31 2.86
N MET A 881 32.67 -24.64 2.96
CA MET A 881 33.66 -24.98 3.99
C MET A 881 33.21 -24.58 5.39
N GLU A 882 32.50 -23.46 5.55
CA GLU A 882 31.87 -23.07 6.81
C GLU A 882 30.77 -24.04 7.20
N MET A 883 29.88 -24.41 6.28
CA MET A 883 28.88 -25.46 6.50
C MET A 883 29.54 -26.80 6.82
N LYS A 884 30.58 -27.19 6.09
CA LYS A 884 31.30 -28.45 6.36
C LYS A 884 32.02 -28.41 7.70
N LYS A 885 32.55 -27.26 8.13
CA LYS A 885 33.16 -27.04 9.44
C LYS A 885 32.12 -27.02 10.55
N LEU A 886 30.94 -26.45 10.31
CA LEU A 886 29.78 -26.48 11.21
C LEU A 886 29.21 -27.89 11.36
N VAL A 887 29.15 -28.67 10.27
CA VAL A 887 28.71 -30.07 10.28
C VAL A 887 29.75 -30.98 10.94
N LEU A 888 31.05 -30.79 10.67
CA LEU A 888 32.13 -31.48 11.38
C LEU A 888 32.18 -31.12 12.87
N ASN A 889 31.97 -29.84 13.22
CA ASN A 889 31.86 -29.42 14.62
C ASN A 889 30.58 -29.94 15.27
N SER A 890 29.47 -30.06 14.55
CA SER A 890 28.23 -30.65 15.06
C SER A 890 28.38 -32.16 15.25
N GLN A 891 29.02 -32.86 14.31
CA GLN A 891 29.35 -34.29 14.46
C GLN A 891 30.38 -34.54 15.57
N GLN A 892 31.39 -33.68 15.74
CA GLN A 892 32.30 -33.76 16.88
C GLN A 892 31.59 -33.43 18.20
N HIS A 893 30.64 -32.49 18.23
CA HIS A 893 29.80 -32.21 19.40
C HIS A 893 28.82 -33.35 19.70
N ASP A 894 28.30 -34.04 18.69
CA ASP A 894 27.41 -35.19 18.83
C ASP A 894 28.18 -36.45 19.25
N ASP A 895 29.41 -36.65 18.77
CA ASP A 895 30.30 -37.74 19.18
C ASP A 895 30.84 -37.51 20.60
N SER A 896 31.21 -36.27 20.97
CA SER A 896 31.64 -35.94 22.34
C SER A 896 30.47 -35.86 23.33
N ASN A 897 29.26 -35.48 22.91
CA ASN A 897 28.05 -35.62 23.75
C ASN A 897 27.61 -37.09 23.89
N ASN A 898 27.87 -37.95 22.90
CA ASN A 898 27.64 -39.40 23.02
C ASN A 898 28.68 -40.10 23.91
N GLU A 899 29.95 -39.68 23.92
CA GLU A 899 30.95 -40.17 24.89
C GLU A 899 30.75 -39.60 26.30
N SER A 900 30.36 -38.33 26.43
CA SER A 900 29.99 -37.70 27.71
C SER A 900 28.70 -38.31 28.27
N GLY A 901 27.73 -38.62 27.41
CA GLY A 901 26.49 -39.31 27.76
C GLY A 901 26.74 -40.76 28.19
N LYS A 902 27.64 -41.49 27.51
CA LYS A 902 28.03 -42.85 27.93
C LYS A 902 28.81 -42.89 29.24
N THR A 903 29.63 -41.89 29.54
CA THR A 903 30.34 -41.78 30.83
C THR A 903 29.43 -41.33 31.98
N LEU A 904 28.45 -40.47 31.73
CA LEU A 904 27.40 -40.13 32.71
C LEU A 904 26.45 -41.31 32.98
N PHE A 905 26.04 -42.06 31.96
CA PHE A 905 25.21 -43.27 32.14
C PHE A 905 25.96 -44.45 32.77
N ALA A 906 27.29 -44.55 32.59
CA ALA A 906 28.10 -45.57 33.27
C ALA A 906 28.37 -45.25 34.75
N ASN A 907 28.42 -43.96 35.13
CA ASN A 907 28.62 -43.54 36.53
C ASN A 907 27.32 -43.50 37.33
N LEU A 908 26.16 -43.26 36.71
CA LEU A 908 24.85 -43.28 37.38
C LEU A 908 24.33 -44.70 37.68
N ASN A 909 24.84 -45.73 36.98
CA ASN A 909 24.50 -47.14 37.25
C ASN A 909 25.41 -47.82 38.29
N LYS A 910 26.33 -47.09 38.94
CA LYS A 910 27.21 -47.63 39.99
C LYS A 910 26.94 -47.10 41.40
N SER A 911 26.02 -46.16 41.59
CA SER A 911 25.79 -45.52 42.90
C SER A 911 24.34 -45.56 43.37
N ASN A 912 23.63 -46.69 43.18
CA ASN A 912 22.40 -47.01 43.93
C ASN A 912 22.10 -48.52 43.94
N ILE A 913 23.08 -49.31 44.38
CA ILE A 913 22.80 -50.55 45.11
C ILE A 913 23.51 -50.38 46.46
N TYR A 914 22.70 -50.41 47.52
CA TYR A 914 22.97 -50.23 48.96
C TYR A 914 22.95 -48.80 49.53
N GLU A 915 22.05 -48.67 50.52
CA GLU A 915 21.72 -47.58 51.46
C GLU A 915 20.71 -46.51 51.00
#